data_AF-A0A926YCA6-F1
#
_entry.id   AF-A0A926YCA6-F1
#
_cell.length_a   1.000
_cell.length_b   1.000
_cell.length_c   1.000
_cell.angle_alpha   90.00
_cell.angle_beta   90.00
_cell.angle_gamma   90.00
#
_symmetry.space_group_name_H-M   'P 1'
#
loop_
_entity.id
_entity.type
_entity.pdbx_description
1 polymer ?
#
loop_
_entity_poly.entity_id
_entity_poly.type
_entity_poly.pdbx_seq_one_letter_code
_entity_poly.pdbx_strand_id
1 'polypeptide(L)'
;MDYLTWNDLIASHFFQAEMAGSTVYLYVTEELIIELGQTRGADLADFIKAVKTGPIGVHGKGICQKALQSMNDWKYRRGRKGYPLYVGYLALFVLAAGIEEDFAPHAYYPRLRRLLGEEHTSGQYRDFDQMGILWDDLGRWANEDKLGEVGIFNINIAGNWIHVGRPIAQTLLTEEERRSLPYIFASADLDPTAPPSEEVIAFLLVKHGGKYLRNQTLKLLKESSDTEELRQALLGRIIDELREWDGTAEVPSSDGSKIYGFLKLCCNLDESAGRATLSLRCTTKHEFPEDDLFLSLEDNSQSFSCYEDGGSWSSQLISESDGKLLVASEFDWLKDLQLRSADSRWCFRLPPSPIRVFVEGDTEGLPDLVEVRQLPTQKTFYLAAYEDCWELLEKWGKSECKDFETLRITEGLPSRWRFFKAALAYSDKLIKREYPVLAFPTTVRLELRGIRLDRGNKFFKFAPPKVVLQGKNESIKLYWNDKLLHSKDVADIYELPTESTLDKQLHIEARRGKEILRRCSLSWVEEFSSGSCLPTQKLDCFGNFQKDVDNNTVGVRGAWIEGVDCPPFNFNTLLPIQDGQKIVFVGKETGQIVTCPDEALPIDWYPVWAIAKGRLLNKAMFCGSSLKESEPHRSTCNDKRKLQQWKEILWDSSGRTLPPMEDNRLKDLWKKFQKEAKRVRI
;
A
#
# COMPACT_ATOMS: atom_id res chain seq x y z
N MET A 1 -34.91 -20.86 14.30
CA MET A 1 -34.88 -19.50 13.70
C MET A 1 -35.56 -19.52 12.35
N ASP A 2 -36.00 -18.36 11.85
CA ASP A 2 -36.53 -18.27 10.49
C ASP A 2 -35.41 -18.13 9.45
N TYR A 3 -35.76 -18.29 8.17
CA TYR A 3 -34.78 -18.26 7.08
C TYR A 3 -34.05 -16.92 6.98
N LEU A 4 -34.76 -15.79 7.16
CA LEU A 4 -34.16 -14.47 6.98
C LEU A 4 -33.13 -14.19 8.08
N THR A 5 -33.40 -14.61 9.31
CA THR A 5 -32.44 -14.53 10.41
C THR A 5 -31.16 -15.30 10.08
N TRP A 6 -31.28 -16.54 9.60
CA TRP A 6 -30.11 -17.32 9.18
C TRP A 6 -29.36 -16.67 8.01
N ASN A 7 -30.08 -16.20 7.00
CA ASN A 7 -29.49 -15.53 5.83
C ASN A 7 -28.66 -14.32 6.25
N ASP A 8 -29.20 -13.47 7.12
CA ASP A 8 -28.55 -12.24 7.53
C ASP A 8 -27.37 -12.50 8.47
N LEU A 9 -27.47 -13.49 9.38
CA LEU A 9 -26.33 -13.91 10.23
C LEU A 9 -25.15 -14.40 9.38
N ILE A 10 -25.42 -15.30 8.44
CA ILE A 10 -24.40 -15.82 7.53
C ILE A 10 -23.84 -14.69 6.66
N ALA A 11 -24.69 -13.86 6.06
CA ALA A 11 -24.23 -12.76 5.22
C ALA A 11 -23.39 -11.75 6.02
N SER A 12 -23.78 -11.40 7.24
CA SER A 12 -23.03 -10.48 8.10
C SER A 12 -21.69 -11.03 8.57
N HIS A 13 -21.54 -12.35 8.68
CA HIS A 13 -20.27 -12.96 9.04
C HIS A 13 -19.22 -12.82 7.92
N PHE A 14 -19.63 -13.02 6.66
CA PHE A 14 -18.71 -12.97 5.51
C PHE A 14 -18.56 -11.58 4.89
N PHE A 15 -19.63 -10.79 4.87
CA PHE A 15 -19.70 -9.50 4.19
C PHE A 15 -19.81 -8.36 5.19
N GLN A 16 -18.70 -8.12 5.89
CA GLN A 16 -18.57 -7.08 6.91
C GLN A 16 -17.55 -6.01 6.50
N ALA A 17 -17.59 -4.87 7.17
CA ALA A 17 -16.82 -3.70 6.77
C ALA A 17 -15.30 -3.88 7.00
N GLU A 18 -14.90 -4.83 7.83
CA GLU A 18 -13.53 -5.26 8.07
C GLU A 18 -12.93 -6.01 6.87
N MET A 19 -13.79 -6.61 6.03
CA MET A 19 -13.37 -7.30 4.81
C MET A 19 -13.18 -6.36 3.62
N ALA A 20 -13.31 -5.03 3.82
CA ALA A 20 -13.28 -4.06 2.74
C ALA A 20 -12.01 -4.17 1.88
N GLY A 21 -12.19 -4.37 0.57
CA GLY A 21 -11.08 -4.53 -0.38
C GLY A 21 -10.36 -5.88 -0.33
N SER A 22 -10.66 -6.73 0.66
CA SER A 22 -10.12 -8.09 0.78
C SER A 22 -11.03 -9.11 0.08
N THR A 23 -10.46 -10.22 -0.38
CA THR A 23 -11.24 -11.27 -1.03
C THR A 23 -12.10 -12.03 -0.01
N VAL A 24 -13.39 -12.20 -0.30
CA VAL A 24 -14.34 -12.95 0.54
C VAL A 24 -14.60 -14.33 -0.06
N TYR A 25 -14.44 -15.37 0.76
CA TYR A 25 -14.79 -16.75 0.43
C TYR A 25 -15.97 -17.20 1.29
N LEU A 26 -17.03 -17.70 0.66
CA LEU A 26 -18.22 -18.17 1.36
C LEU A 26 -17.99 -19.60 1.90
N TYR A 27 -17.01 -19.80 2.78
CA TYR A 27 -16.64 -21.10 3.32
C TYR A 27 -17.54 -21.48 4.50
N VAL A 28 -18.56 -22.31 4.24
CA VAL A 28 -19.55 -22.69 5.26
C VAL A 28 -19.37 -24.15 5.68
N THR A 29 -19.21 -24.37 6.99
CA THR A 29 -19.12 -25.70 7.62
C THR A 29 -20.23 -25.93 8.64
N GLU A 30 -20.36 -27.16 9.12
CA GLU A 30 -21.32 -27.49 10.18
C GLU A 30 -20.99 -26.74 11.48
N GLU A 31 -19.70 -26.66 11.83
CA GLU A 31 -19.22 -25.95 13.02
C GLU A 31 -19.57 -24.46 12.96
N LEU A 32 -19.36 -23.82 11.81
CA LEU A 32 -19.73 -22.40 11.63
C LEU A 32 -21.24 -22.18 11.79
N ILE A 33 -22.07 -23.06 11.21
CA ILE A 33 -23.53 -22.94 11.35
C ILE A 33 -23.94 -23.09 12.82
N ILE A 34 -23.35 -24.05 13.53
CA ILE A 34 -23.60 -24.24 14.97
C ILE A 34 -23.15 -23.01 15.76
N GLU A 35 -21.96 -22.47 15.49
CA GLU A 35 -21.42 -21.27 16.16
C GLU A 35 -22.36 -20.06 15.98
N LEU A 36 -22.74 -19.76 14.73
CA LEU A 36 -23.65 -18.64 14.42
C LEU A 36 -25.03 -18.82 15.08
N GLY A 37 -25.51 -20.06 15.20
CA GLY A 37 -26.79 -20.39 15.81
C GLY A 37 -26.79 -20.47 17.34
N GLN A 38 -25.62 -20.67 17.96
CA GLN A 38 -25.48 -20.99 19.39
C GLN A 38 -26.07 -19.89 20.28
N THR A 39 -25.83 -18.62 19.94
CA THR A 39 -26.35 -17.45 20.68
C THR A 39 -27.88 -17.39 20.70
N ARG A 40 -28.55 -18.09 19.79
CA ARG A 40 -30.00 -18.13 19.63
C ARG A 40 -30.59 -19.52 19.86
N GLY A 41 -29.80 -20.45 20.39
CA GLY A 41 -30.22 -21.83 20.67
C GLY A 41 -30.64 -22.62 19.43
N ALA A 42 -30.05 -22.31 18.28
CA ALA A 42 -30.32 -22.97 17.01
C ALA A 42 -29.07 -23.71 16.52
N ASP A 43 -29.28 -24.79 15.78
CA ASP A 43 -28.25 -25.69 15.30
C ASP A 43 -28.38 -25.95 13.79
N LEU A 44 -27.59 -26.90 13.27
CA LEU A 44 -27.65 -27.30 11.87
C LEU A 44 -29.05 -27.77 11.47
N ALA A 45 -29.76 -28.53 12.31
CA ALA A 45 -31.09 -29.04 11.98
C ALA A 45 -32.11 -27.90 11.83
N ASP A 46 -32.02 -26.87 12.67
CA ASP A 46 -32.81 -25.66 12.54
C ASP A 46 -32.48 -24.89 11.25
N PHE A 47 -31.21 -24.76 10.89
CA PHE A 47 -30.79 -24.15 9.62
C PHE A 47 -31.37 -24.90 8.40
N ILE A 48 -31.20 -26.23 8.35
CA ILE A 48 -31.75 -27.05 7.26
C ILE A 48 -33.27 -26.92 7.17
N LYS A 49 -33.98 -26.91 8.31
CA LYS A 49 -35.42 -26.67 8.36
C LYS A 49 -35.80 -25.30 7.82
N ALA A 50 -35.05 -24.25 8.18
CA ALA A 50 -35.28 -22.89 7.72
C ALA A 50 -35.08 -22.77 6.20
N VAL A 51 -34.01 -23.37 5.64
CA VAL A 51 -33.74 -23.38 4.19
C VAL A 51 -34.79 -24.18 3.42
N LYS A 52 -35.24 -25.33 3.96
CA LYS A 52 -36.35 -26.10 3.36
C LYS A 52 -37.66 -25.32 3.39
N THR A 53 -37.89 -24.48 4.40
CA THR A 53 -39.09 -23.65 4.51
C THR A 53 -39.02 -22.46 3.55
N GLY A 54 -37.90 -21.74 3.54
CA GLY A 54 -37.66 -20.53 2.76
C GLY A 54 -38.27 -19.27 3.41
N PRO A 55 -38.01 -18.07 2.84
CA PRO A 55 -38.56 -16.82 3.36
C PRO A 55 -40.06 -16.68 3.06
N ILE A 56 -40.74 -15.85 3.87
CA ILE A 56 -42.16 -15.54 3.70
C ILE A 56 -42.40 -14.95 2.29
N GLY A 57 -43.39 -15.50 1.56
CA GLY A 57 -43.75 -15.07 0.21
C GLY A 57 -43.06 -15.85 -0.92
N VAL A 58 -42.16 -16.78 -0.60
CA VAL A 58 -41.54 -17.69 -1.57
C VAL A 58 -42.25 -19.04 -1.55
N HIS A 59 -42.78 -19.45 -2.71
CA HIS A 59 -43.65 -20.63 -2.84
C HIS A 59 -43.08 -21.72 -3.77
N GLY A 60 -41.81 -21.58 -4.19
CA GLY A 60 -41.11 -22.57 -5.02
C GLY A 60 -41.17 -23.98 -4.40
N LYS A 61 -41.33 -25.02 -5.25
CA LYS A 61 -41.50 -26.40 -4.77
C LYS A 61 -40.18 -27.06 -4.34
N GLY A 62 -39.05 -26.60 -4.90
CA GLY A 62 -37.71 -27.10 -4.57
C GLY A 62 -36.75 -25.97 -4.16
N ILE A 63 -35.66 -26.34 -3.48
CA ILE A 63 -34.66 -25.39 -2.95
C ILE A 63 -34.11 -24.43 -4.01
N CYS A 64 -33.79 -24.90 -5.22
CA CYS A 64 -33.27 -24.06 -6.31
C CYS A 64 -34.29 -23.02 -6.77
N GLN A 65 -35.57 -23.40 -6.88
CA GLN A 65 -36.65 -22.49 -7.24
C GLN A 65 -36.89 -21.44 -6.15
N LYS A 66 -36.81 -21.85 -4.88
CA LYS A 66 -36.92 -20.92 -3.76
C LYS A 66 -35.77 -19.92 -3.76
N ALA A 67 -34.54 -20.36 -4.03
CA ALA A 67 -33.37 -19.49 -4.13
C ALA A 67 -33.51 -18.44 -5.25
N LEU A 68 -33.95 -18.86 -6.45
CA LEU A 68 -34.21 -17.94 -7.57
C LEU A 68 -35.35 -16.94 -7.27
N GLN A 69 -36.42 -17.40 -6.62
CA GLN A 69 -37.51 -16.52 -6.18
C GLN A 69 -37.01 -15.52 -5.13
N SER A 70 -36.20 -15.94 -4.15
CA SER A 70 -35.57 -15.04 -3.17
C SER A 70 -34.71 -13.97 -3.83
N MET A 71 -33.93 -14.30 -4.86
CA MET A 71 -33.17 -13.32 -5.64
C MET A 71 -34.09 -12.30 -6.33
N ASN A 72 -35.14 -12.76 -7.00
CA ASN A 72 -36.08 -11.87 -7.67
C ASN A 72 -36.82 -10.96 -6.69
N ASP A 73 -37.25 -11.50 -5.55
CA ASP A 73 -37.91 -10.73 -4.49
C ASP A 73 -36.96 -9.67 -3.91
N TRP A 74 -35.69 -10.01 -3.69
CA TRP A 74 -34.68 -9.06 -3.24
C TRP A 74 -34.46 -7.93 -4.25
N LYS A 75 -34.28 -8.29 -5.54
CA LYS A 75 -34.03 -7.33 -6.63
C LYS A 75 -35.20 -6.39 -6.86
N TYR A 76 -36.40 -6.95 -7.03
CA TYR A 76 -37.54 -6.22 -7.57
C TYR A 76 -38.51 -5.75 -6.50
N ARG A 77 -38.72 -6.52 -5.41
CA ARG A 77 -39.64 -6.11 -4.33
C ARG A 77 -38.94 -5.31 -3.24
N ARG A 78 -37.72 -5.68 -2.87
CA ARG A 78 -36.94 -4.98 -1.83
C ARG A 78 -35.95 -3.94 -2.37
N GLY A 79 -35.80 -3.84 -3.69
CA GLY A 79 -34.94 -2.85 -4.33
C GLY A 79 -33.46 -2.98 -3.95
N ARG A 80 -32.96 -4.21 -3.77
CA ARG A 80 -31.57 -4.52 -3.40
C ARG A 80 -31.10 -3.90 -2.07
N LYS A 81 -32.02 -3.60 -1.15
CA LYS A 81 -31.67 -3.12 0.18
C LYS A 81 -31.26 -4.26 1.10
N GLY A 82 -30.23 -4.04 1.92
CA GLY A 82 -29.68 -5.04 2.84
C GLY A 82 -28.88 -6.15 2.13
N TYR A 83 -28.73 -7.29 2.80
CA TYR A 83 -28.07 -8.46 2.25
C TYR A 83 -28.94 -9.17 1.20
N PRO A 84 -28.34 -9.84 0.20
CA PRO A 84 -29.09 -10.67 -0.74
C PRO A 84 -29.82 -11.80 -0.02
N LEU A 85 -31.12 -12.00 -0.33
CA LEU A 85 -31.99 -12.96 0.38
C LEU A 85 -31.72 -14.43 0.03
N TYR A 86 -30.69 -14.72 -0.75
CA TYR A 86 -30.35 -16.06 -1.22
C TYR A 86 -29.00 -16.56 -0.71
N VAL A 87 -28.30 -15.77 0.12
CA VAL A 87 -27.00 -16.16 0.71
C VAL A 87 -27.15 -17.45 1.53
N GLY A 88 -28.26 -17.62 2.26
CA GLY A 88 -28.54 -18.86 3.00
C GLY A 88 -28.62 -20.11 2.11
N TYR A 89 -29.13 -20.00 0.87
CA TYR A 89 -29.11 -21.11 -0.08
C TYR A 89 -27.71 -21.38 -0.64
N LEU A 90 -26.93 -20.34 -0.91
CA LEU A 90 -25.53 -20.50 -1.35
C LEU A 90 -24.70 -21.18 -0.24
N ALA A 91 -24.92 -20.79 1.02
CA ALA A 91 -24.32 -21.41 2.18
C ALA A 91 -24.64 -22.91 2.27
N LEU A 92 -25.90 -23.30 2.05
CA LEU A 92 -26.28 -24.72 1.95
C LEU A 92 -25.50 -25.45 0.86
N PHE A 93 -25.32 -24.83 -0.32
CA PHE A 93 -24.60 -25.45 -1.43
C PHE A 93 -23.12 -25.65 -1.13
N VAL A 94 -22.49 -24.71 -0.42
CA VAL A 94 -21.09 -24.85 0.03
C VAL A 94 -20.98 -25.89 1.14
N LEU A 95 -21.89 -25.87 2.11
CA LEU A 95 -21.93 -26.86 3.18
C LEU A 95 -22.00 -28.29 2.61
N ALA A 96 -22.81 -28.51 1.57
CA ALA A 96 -22.86 -29.80 0.87
C ALA A 96 -21.55 -30.16 0.13
N ALA A 97 -20.80 -29.17 -0.38
CA ALA A 97 -19.49 -29.40 -1.00
C ALA A 97 -18.44 -29.85 0.02
N GLY A 98 -18.49 -29.30 1.24
CA GLY A 98 -17.53 -29.54 2.32
C GLY A 98 -17.66 -30.88 3.04
N ILE A 99 -18.68 -31.69 2.76
CA ILE A 99 -18.86 -33.01 3.41
C ILE A 99 -17.80 -34.00 2.89
N GLU A 100 -16.89 -34.44 3.77
CA GLU A 100 -15.71 -35.28 3.47
C GLU A 100 -15.92 -36.81 3.62
N GLU A 101 -17.16 -37.29 3.70
CA GLU A 101 -17.45 -38.74 3.88
C GLU A 101 -17.15 -39.61 2.63
N ASP A 102 -17.37 -40.95 2.72
CA ASP A 102 -17.15 -42.06 1.75
C ASP A 102 -17.83 -41.91 0.35
N PHE A 103 -18.08 -40.69 -0.08
CA PHE A 103 -18.56 -40.34 -1.41
C PHE A 103 -17.38 -40.22 -2.37
N ALA A 104 -17.55 -40.77 -3.58
CA ALA A 104 -16.61 -40.52 -4.67
C ALA A 104 -16.41 -38.99 -4.87
N PRO A 105 -15.21 -38.52 -5.28
CA PRO A 105 -14.90 -37.09 -5.42
C PRO A 105 -15.89 -36.27 -6.28
N HIS A 106 -16.68 -36.95 -7.13
CA HIS A 106 -17.69 -36.37 -8.02
C HIS A 106 -19.14 -36.45 -7.54
N ALA A 107 -19.38 -37.00 -6.37
CA ALA A 107 -20.73 -37.21 -5.84
C ALA A 107 -21.24 -35.99 -5.03
N TYR A 108 -21.33 -34.82 -5.66
CA TYR A 108 -21.87 -33.61 -5.04
C TYR A 108 -23.37 -33.73 -4.69
N TYR A 109 -24.21 -34.12 -5.65
CA TYR A 109 -25.66 -34.15 -5.42
C TYR A 109 -26.12 -35.17 -4.36
N PRO A 110 -25.50 -36.36 -4.22
CA PRO A 110 -25.74 -37.23 -3.07
C PRO A 110 -25.50 -36.56 -1.71
N ARG A 111 -24.44 -35.77 -1.57
CA ARG A 111 -24.15 -35.02 -0.33
C ARG A 111 -25.25 -34.01 -0.02
N LEU A 112 -25.68 -33.24 -1.02
CA LEU A 112 -26.76 -32.26 -0.88
C LEU A 112 -28.09 -32.91 -0.46
N ARG A 113 -28.47 -34.03 -1.09
CA ARG A 113 -29.70 -34.76 -0.74
C ARG A 113 -29.65 -35.31 0.68
N ARG A 114 -28.51 -35.87 1.08
CA ARG A 114 -28.31 -36.36 2.45
C ARG A 114 -28.48 -35.24 3.47
N LEU A 115 -27.86 -34.09 3.23
CA LEU A 115 -27.96 -32.92 4.11
C LEU A 115 -29.41 -32.44 4.26
N LEU A 116 -30.22 -32.57 3.21
CA LEU A 116 -31.65 -32.24 3.22
C LEU A 116 -32.54 -33.36 3.79
N GLY A 117 -31.99 -34.53 4.13
CA GLY A 117 -32.75 -35.71 4.54
C GLY A 117 -33.65 -36.27 3.43
N GLU A 118 -33.21 -36.17 2.18
CA GLU A 118 -33.94 -36.64 0.99
C GLU A 118 -33.44 -38.02 0.52
N GLU A 119 -34.31 -38.77 -0.14
CA GLU A 119 -33.95 -40.07 -0.71
C GLU A 119 -32.86 -39.95 -1.79
N HIS A 120 -31.98 -40.95 -1.83
CA HIS A 120 -30.89 -41.01 -2.79
C HIS A 120 -31.42 -41.28 -4.19
N THR A 121 -31.66 -40.20 -4.94
CA THR A 121 -32.01 -40.25 -6.36
C THR A 121 -30.77 -39.94 -7.21
N SER A 122 -30.63 -40.62 -8.35
CA SER A 122 -29.55 -40.36 -9.30
C SER A 122 -29.80 -39.07 -10.09
N GLY A 123 -28.72 -38.36 -10.46
CA GLY A 123 -28.77 -37.19 -11.34
C GLY A 123 -28.73 -35.84 -10.62
N GLN A 124 -28.70 -34.78 -11.41
CA GLN A 124 -28.63 -33.38 -10.96
C GLN A 124 -29.91 -32.95 -10.25
N TYR A 125 -29.76 -32.05 -9.27
CA TYR A 125 -30.91 -31.41 -8.63
C TYR A 125 -31.64 -30.51 -9.63
N ARG A 126 -32.98 -30.56 -9.66
CA ARG A 126 -33.77 -29.78 -10.62
C ARG A 126 -33.47 -28.27 -10.51
N ASP A 127 -33.31 -27.62 -11.66
CA ASP A 127 -32.98 -26.19 -11.82
C ASP A 127 -31.62 -25.76 -11.24
N PHE A 128 -30.76 -26.71 -10.82
CA PHE A 128 -29.46 -26.38 -10.22
C PHE A 128 -28.48 -25.74 -11.23
N ASP A 129 -28.69 -26.00 -12.52
CA ASP A 129 -27.93 -25.40 -13.61
C ASP A 129 -28.03 -23.85 -13.63
N GLN A 130 -29.14 -23.31 -13.11
CA GLN A 130 -29.40 -21.88 -13.02
C GLN A 130 -28.77 -21.23 -11.78
N MET A 131 -28.22 -22.00 -10.83
CA MET A 131 -27.65 -21.43 -9.59
C MET A 131 -26.40 -20.58 -9.84
N GLY A 132 -25.76 -20.70 -11.02
CA GLY A 132 -24.70 -19.78 -11.46
C GLY A 132 -25.10 -18.31 -11.39
N ILE A 133 -26.38 -18.00 -11.67
CA ILE A 133 -26.92 -16.63 -11.65
C ILE A 133 -26.85 -16.03 -10.24
N LEU A 134 -27.07 -16.84 -9.19
CA LEU A 134 -27.00 -16.37 -7.80
C LEU A 134 -25.58 -15.98 -7.42
N TRP A 135 -24.59 -16.77 -7.84
CA TRP A 135 -23.17 -16.46 -7.61
C TRP A 135 -22.76 -15.19 -8.37
N ASP A 136 -23.14 -15.08 -9.65
CA ASP A 136 -22.87 -13.90 -10.48
C ASP A 136 -23.48 -12.64 -9.86
N ASP A 137 -24.70 -12.76 -9.34
CA ASP A 137 -25.39 -11.66 -8.68
C ASP A 137 -24.75 -11.27 -7.33
N LEU A 138 -24.29 -12.25 -6.54
CA LEU A 138 -23.58 -11.97 -5.30
C LEU A 138 -22.26 -11.22 -5.57
N GLY A 139 -21.54 -11.62 -6.62
CA GLY A 139 -20.33 -10.93 -7.08
C GLY A 139 -20.63 -9.49 -7.50
N ARG A 140 -21.70 -9.26 -8.28
CA ARG A 140 -22.13 -7.90 -8.64
C ARG A 140 -22.53 -7.09 -7.41
N TRP A 141 -23.28 -7.66 -6.48
CA TRP A 141 -23.68 -6.94 -5.27
C TRP A 141 -22.46 -6.53 -4.44
N ALA A 142 -21.52 -7.43 -4.17
CA ALA A 142 -20.34 -7.13 -3.35
C ALA A 142 -19.37 -6.15 -4.06
N ASN A 143 -19.09 -6.39 -5.34
CA ASN A 143 -18.05 -5.67 -6.07
C ASN A 143 -18.57 -4.38 -6.73
N GLU A 144 -19.84 -4.36 -7.17
CA GLU A 144 -20.47 -3.27 -7.91
C GLU A 144 -21.42 -2.46 -7.03
N ASP A 145 -22.47 -3.08 -6.49
CA ASP A 145 -23.47 -2.34 -5.69
C ASP A 145 -22.87 -1.82 -4.36
N LYS A 146 -21.90 -2.55 -3.80
CA LYS A 146 -21.18 -2.22 -2.55
C LYS A 146 -19.76 -1.71 -2.77
N LEU A 147 -19.28 -1.62 -4.01
CA LEU A 147 -17.93 -1.11 -4.34
C LEU A 147 -16.78 -1.78 -3.56
N GLY A 148 -16.96 -3.03 -3.13
CA GLY A 148 -16.00 -3.77 -2.31
C GLY A 148 -15.93 -3.34 -0.83
N GLU A 149 -16.84 -2.49 -0.34
CA GLU A 149 -16.88 -2.02 1.06
C GLU A 149 -17.14 -3.14 2.07
N VAL A 150 -17.80 -4.21 1.62
CA VAL A 150 -18.08 -5.42 2.42
C VAL A 150 -17.21 -6.61 2.00
N GLY A 151 -16.15 -6.31 1.22
CA GLY A 151 -15.25 -7.27 0.61
C GLY A 151 -15.52 -7.58 -0.87
N ILE A 152 -14.51 -8.17 -1.51
CA ILE A 152 -14.48 -8.50 -2.93
C ILE A 152 -14.86 -9.97 -3.10
N PHE A 153 -15.99 -10.24 -3.75
CA PHE A 153 -16.43 -11.60 -4.03
C PHE A 153 -16.08 -12.01 -5.47
N ASN A 154 -15.04 -12.83 -5.60
CA ASN A 154 -14.58 -13.35 -6.89
C ASN A 154 -15.12 -14.76 -7.13
N ILE A 155 -15.67 -14.98 -8.33
CA ILE A 155 -16.22 -16.26 -8.72
C ILE A 155 -15.14 -17.04 -9.47
N ASN A 156 -14.47 -17.94 -8.76
CA ASN A 156 -13.61 -18.93 -9.37
C ASN A 156 -14.41 -20.22 -9.57
N ILE A 157 -14.42 -20.76 -10.79
CA ILE A 157 -15.02 -22.07 -11.06
C ILE A 157 -13.92 -23.11 -10.84
N ALA A 158 -14.16 -24.04 -9.93
CA ALA A 158 -13.26 -25.16 -9.71
C ALA A 158 -13.49 -26.21 -10.81
N GLY A 159 -12.56 -26.29 -11.76
CA GLY A 159 -12.58 -27.23 -12.87
C GLY A 159 -13.64 -27.01 -13.95
N ASN A 160 -13.77 -27.98 -14.86
CA ASN A 160 -14.79 -28.04 -15.92
C ASN A 160 -16.22 -28.27 -15.40
N TRP A 161 -16.44 -28.14 -14.08
CA TRP A 161 -17.68 -28.53 -13.43
C TRP A 161 -18.60 -27.32 -13.40
N ILE A 162 -19.27 -27.09 -14.54
CA ILE A 162 -20.04 -25.87 -14.86
C ILE A 162 -21.01 -25.47 -13.73
N HIS A 163 -21.64 -26.44 -13.07
CA HIS A 163 -22.68 -26.18 -12.08
C HIS A 163 -22.21 -26.29 -10.62
N VAL A 164 -21.39 -27.28 -10.30
CA VAL A 164 -20.99 -27.60 -8.91
C VAL A 164 -19.57 -27.12 -8.57
N GLY A 165 -18.78 -26.70 -9.57
CA GLY A 165 -17.43 -26.18 -9.37
C GLY A 165 -17.40 -24.88 -8.57
N ARG A 166 -18.48 -24.09 -8.57
CA ARG A 166 -18.57 -22.85 -7.77
C ARG A 166 -18.68 -23.13 -6.26
N PRO A 167 -19.61 -23.99 -5.79
CA PRO A 167 -19.59 -24.45 -4.39
C PRO A 167 -18.28 -25.11 -3.97
N ILE A 168 -17.72 -26.00 -4.81
CA ILE A 168 -16.46 -26.71 -4.52
C ILE A 168 -15.29 -25.73 -4.43
N ALA A 169 -15.26 -24.69 -5.27
CA ALA A 169 -14.23 -23.66 -5.16
C ALA A 169 -14.21 -23.09 -3.75
N GLN A 170 -15.36 -22.77 -3.16
CA GLN A 170 -15.42 -22.16 -1.82
C GLN A 170 -14.80 -23.00 -0.71
N THR A 171 -14.62 -24.32 -0.90
CA THR A 171 -14.08 -25.24 0.12
C THR A 171 -12.59 -25.57 -0.03
N LEU A 172 -11.90 -24.94 -0.98
CA LEU A 172 -10.49 -25.25 -1.29
C LEU A 172 -9.53 -24.98 -0.13
N LEU A 173 -9.81 -23.99 0.72
CA LEU A 173 -9.06 -23.67 1.94
C LEU A 173 -10.06 -23.42 3.06
N THR A 174 -9.84 -24.03 4.22
CA THR A 174 -10.60 -23.65 5.42
C THR A 174 -10.14 -22.31 5.97
N GLU A 175 -10.92 -21.75 6.89
CA GLU A 175 -10.51 -20.58 7.68
C GLU A 175 -9.26 -20.87 8.53
N GLU A 176 -9.17 -22.05 9.13
CA GLU A 176 -8.01 -22.49 9.92
C GLU A 176 -6.73 -22.61 9.07
N GLU A 177 -6.85 -23.21 7.87
CA GLU A 177 -5.76 -23.29 6.91
C GLU A 177 -5.30 -21.89 6.50
N ARG A 178 -6.25 -20.97 6.21
CA ARG A 178 -5.95 -19.58 5.83
C ARG A 178 -5.24 -18.83 6.94
N ARG A 179 -5.70 -18.93 8.19
CA ARG A 179 -5.04 -18.32 9.37
C ARG A 179 -3.63 -18.86 9.59
N SER A 180 -3.38 -20.09 9.17
CA SER A 180 -2.04 -20.71 9.26
C SER A 180 -1.11 -20.34 8.11
N LEU A 181 -1.63 -19.86 6.97
CA LEU A 181 -0.83 -19.51 5.79
C LEU A 181 0.28 -18.48 6.08
N PRO A 182 0.04 -17.35 6.80
CA PRO A 182 1.09 -16.41 7.15
C PRO A 182 2.32 -17.05 7.81
N TYR A 183 2.08 -17.97 8.75
CA TYR A 183 3.15 -18.70 9.41
C TYR A 183 3.89 -19.62 8.43
N ILE A 184 3.16 -20.32 7.55
CA ILE A 184 3.77 -21.18 6.53
C ILE A 184 4.63 -20.31 5.57
N PHE A 185 4.13 -19.17 5.13
CA PHE A 185 4.84 -18.23 4.25
C PHE A 185 6.15 -17.75 4.87
N ALA A 186 6.10 -17.30 6.13
CA ALA A 186 7.27 -16.91 6.90
C ALA A 186 8.28 -18.06 7.08
N SER A 187 7.80 -19.28 7.34
CA SER A 187 8.66 -20.46 7.52
C SER A 187 9.31 -20.95 6.22
N ALA A 188 8.72 -20.60 5.07
CA ALA A 188 9.17 -20.98 3.74
C ALA A 188 9.90 -19.84 3.00
N ASP A 189 10.12 -18.69 3.67
CA ASP A 189 10.75 -17.48 3.13
C ASP A 189 10.11 -16.98 1.82
N LEU A 190 8.77 -17.10 1.74
CA LEU A 190 7.97 -16.66 0.59
C LEU A 190 7.78 -15.14 0.60
N ASP A 191 8.31 -14.48 -0.42
CA ASP A 191 8.25 -13.03 -0.56
C ASP A 191 6.92 -12.56 -1.17
N PRO A 192 6.11 -11.74 -0.46
CA PRO A 192 4.82 -11.24 -0.95
C PRO A 192 4.95 -10.30 -2.16
N THR A 193 6.13 -9.71 -2.37
CA THR A 193 6.40 -8.78 -3.49
C THR A 193 6.84 -9.51 -4.75
N ALA A 194 7.43 -10.70 -4.60
CA ALA A 194 8.01 -11.49 -5.68
C ALA A 194 7.74 -12.99 -5.45
N PRO A 195 6.46 -13.43 -5.52
CA PRO A 195 6.13 -14.83 -5.30
C PRO A 195 6.77 -15.71 -6.38
N PRO A 196 7.32 -16.88 -6.01
CA PRO A 196 7.93 -17.78 -6.97
C PRO A 196 6.87 -18.47 -7.86
N SER A 197 7.31 -19.31 -8.81
CA SER A 197 6.39 -20.09 -9.65
C SER A 197 5.43 -20.94 -8.81
N GLU A 198 4.25 -21.20 -9.35
CA GLU A 198 3.19 -22.00 -8.72
C GLU A 198 3.67 -23.39 -8.26
N GLU A 199 4.55 -24.02 -9.02
CA GLU A 199 5.16 -25.30 -8.68
C GLU A 199 6.06 -25.22 -7.43
N VAL A 200 6.86 -24.16 -7.34
CA VAL A 200 7.73 -23.91 -6.18
C VAL A 200 6.90 -23.59 -4.95
N ILE A 201 5.84 -22.78 -5.11
CA ILE A 201 4.89 -22.50 -4.02
C ILE A 201 4.25 -23.80 -3.53
N ALA A 202 3.73 -24.63 -4.44
CA ALA A 202 3.15 -25.92 -4.09
C ALA A 202 4.13 -26.81 -3.32
N PHE A 203 5.38 -26.91 -3.81
CA PHE A 203 6.43 -27.67 -3.14
C PHE A 203 6.73 -27.15 -1.73
N LEU A 204 6.90 -25.84 -1.57
CA LEU A 204 7.20 -25.21 -0.28
C LEU A 204 6.04 -25.37 0.71
N LEU A 205 4.80 -25.20 0.28
CA LEU A 205 3.61 -25.42 1.11
C LEU A 205 3.49 -26.89 1.54
N VAL A 206 3.79 -27.84 0.67
CA VAL A 206 3.80 -29.26 1.03
C VAL A 206 4.88 -29.57 2.07
N LYS A 207 6.06 -28.94 1.93
CA LYS A 207 7.20 -29.14 2.82
C LYS A 207 7.00 -28.50 4.20
N HIS A 208 6.44 -27.30 4.25
CA HIS A 208 6.34 -26.49 5.47
C HIS A 208 4.93 -26.53 6.12
N GLY A 209 3.89 -26.78 5.32
CA GLY A 209 2.48 -26.75 5.74
C GLY A 209 1.94 -28.07 6.29
N GLY A 210 2.74 -29.14 6.39
CA GLY A 210 2.25 -30.48 6.73
C GLY A 210 1.50 -30.60 8.07
N LYS A 211 1.75 -29.71 9.03
CA LYS A 211 1.05 -29.68 10.33
C LYS A 211 -0.16 -28.76 10.38
N TYR A 212 -0.34 -27.94 9.34
CA TYR A 212 -1.27 -26.80 9.32
C TYR A 212 -2.31 -26.90 8.21
N LEU A 213 -2.00 -27.65 7.15
CA LEU A 213 -2.88 -27.88 6.01
C LEU A 213 -3.52 -29.27 6.10
N ARG A 214 -4.77 -29.39 5.67
CA ARG A 214 -5.48 -30.67 5.61
C ARG A 214 -4.81 -31.61 4.61
N ASN A 215 -4.98 -32.90 4.83
CA ASN A 215 -4.48 -33.95 3.93
C ASN A 215 -4.99 -33.77 2.49
N GLN A 216 -6.24 -33.34 2.32
CA GLN A 216 -6.80 -33.09 0.98
C GLN A 216 -6.08 -31.93 0.28
N THR A 217 -5.84 -30.82 0.98
CA THR A 217 -5.09 -29.66 0.47
C THR A 217 -3.68 -30.08 0.07
N LEU A 218 -2.98 -30.79 0.95
CA LEU A 218 -1.64 -31.32 0.67
C LEU A 218 -1.63 -32.30 -0.51
N LYS A 219 -2.68 -33.10 -0.69
CA LYS A 219 -2.84 -34.02 -1.82
C LYS A 219 -3.08 -33.26 -3.12
N LEU A 220 -3.98 -32.27 -3.11
CA LEU A 220 -4.25 -31.40 -4.27
C LEU A 220 -3.01 -30.61 -4.71
N LEU A 221 -2.14 -30.19 -3.77
CA LEU A 221 -0.88 -29.53 -4.10
C LEU A 221 0.14 -30.48 -4.77
N LYS A 222 0.06 -31.79 -4.52
CA LYS A 222 0.97 -32.82 -5.07
C LYS A 222 0.52 -33.41 -6.41
N GLU A 223 -0.78 -33.41 -6.70
CA GLU A 223 -1.36 -34.05 -7.90
C GLU A 223 -1.29 -33.16 -9.15
N SER A 224 -1.08 -33.75 -10.34
CA SER A 224 -0.88 -32.99 -11.59
C SER A 224 -1.62 -33.50 -12.82
N SER A 225 -2.51 -34.50 -12.69
CA SER A 225 -3.17 -35.14 -13.85
C SER A 225 -4.67 -34.86 -13.94
N ASP A 226 -5.48 -35.27 -12.95
CA ASP A 226 -6.95 -35.23 -13.06
C ASP A 226 -7.62 -34.06 -12.31
N THR A 227 -6.87 -33.40 -11.43
CA THR A 227 -7.34 -32.30 -10.56
C THR A 227 -6.64 -30.98 -10.85
N GLU A 228 -5.98 -30.86 -12.00
CA GLU A 228 -5.13 -29.71 -12.35
C GLU A 228 -5.89 -28.38 -12.21
N GLU A 229 -7.14 -28.30 -12.65
CA GLU A 229 -7.93 -27.07 -12.54
C GLU A 229 -8.30 -26.71 -11.07
N LEU A 230 -8.51 -27.71 -10.21
CA LEU A 230 -8.72 -27.50 -8.76
C LEU A 230 -7.42 -27.06 -8.09
N ARG A 231 -6.30 -27.67 -8.47
CA ARG A 231 -4.97 -27.31 -8.03
C ARG A 231 -4.64 -25.87 -8.43
N GLN A 232 -4.95 -25.48 -9.65
CA GLN A 232 -4.77 -24.12 -10.16
C GLN A 232 -5.64 -23.10 -9.41
N ALA A 233 -6.90 -23.44 -9.12
CA ALA A 233 -7.77 -22.60 -8.31
C ALA A 233 -7.24 -22.45 -6.87
N LEU A 234 -6.72 -23.53 -6.27
CA LEU A 234 -6.11 -23.52 -4.94
C LEU A 234 -4.84 -22.64 -4.92
N LEU A 235 -3.93 -22.85 -5.87
CA LEU A 235 -2.68 -22.08 -5.96
C LEU A 235 -2.96 -20.60 -6.22
N GLY A 236 -3.93 -20.27 -7.08
CA GLY A 236 -4.39 -18.91 -7.29
C GLY A 236 -4.77 -18.23 -5.98
N ARG A 237 -5.57 -18.89 -5.14
CA ARG A 237 -5.95 -18.37 -3.82
C ARG A 237 -4.75 -18.18 -2.90
N ILE A 238 -3.88 -19.18 -2.78
CA ILE A 238 -2.74 -19.09 -1.88
C ILE A 238 -1.78 -17.97 -2.29
N ILE A 239 -1.62 -17.71 -3.59
CA ILE A 239 -0.79 -16.59 -4.05
C ILE A 239 -1.46 -15.25 -3.74
N ASP A 240 -2.79 -15.16 -3.83
CA ASP A 240 -3.52 -13.95 -3.47
C ASP A 240 -3.36 -13.66 -1.96
N GLU A 241 -3.51 -14.68 -1.11
CA GLU A 241 -3.22 -14.60 0.34
C GLU A 241 -1.76 -14.20 0.60
N LEU A 242 -0.79 -14.81 -0.10
CA LEU A 242 0.63 -14.46 0.03
C LEU A 242 0.90 -13.01 -0.34
N ARG A 243 0.22 -12.44 -1.33
CA ARG A 243 0.42 -11.05 -1.73
C ARG A 243 -0.29 -10.08 -0.81
N GLU A 244 -1.43 -10.45 -0.23
CA GLU A 244 -2.13 -9.63 0.77
C GLU A 244 -1.44 -9.67 2.13
N TRP A 245 -0.64 -10.72 2.39
CA TRP A 245 0.15 -10.84 3.61
C TRP A 245 1.08 -9.64 3.81
N ASP A 246 0.89 -8.96 4.93
CA ASP A 246 1.63 -7.77 5.34
C ASP A 246 3.00 -8.10 5.97
N GLY A 247 3.27 -9.37 6.25
CA GLY A 247 4.43 -9.85 6.99
C GLY A 247 4.10 -10.33 8.40
N THR A 248 2.89 -10.08 8.91
CA THR A 248 2.47 -10.49 10.26
C THR A 248 2.11 -11.97 10.31
N ALA A 249 2.68 -12.73 11.23
CA ALA A 249 2.25 -14.10 11.49
C ALA A 249 2.20 -14.42 12.99
N GLU A 250 1.12 -15.09 13.39
CA GLU A 250 0.99 -15.67 14.73
C GLU A 250 1.86 -16.92 14.82
N VAL A 251 2.69 -16.98 15.87
CA VAL A 251 3.53 -18.14 16.12
C VAL A 251 2.79 -19.03 17.12
N PRO A 252 2.48 -20.30 16.79
CA PRO A 252 1.66 -21.18 17.64
C PRO A 252 2.18 -21.44 19.06
N SER A 253 3.43 -21.05 19.34
CA SER A 253 4.14 -21.33 20.60
C SER A 253 4.65 -20.07 21.31
N SER A 254 4.26 -18.85 20.90
CA SER A 254 4.62 -17.62 21.62
C SER A 254 3.42 -16.72 21.86
N ASP A 255 3.40 -16.02 23.00
CA ASP A 255 2.47 -14.94 23.27
C ASP A 255 2.83 -13.74 22.38
N GLY A 256 2.22 -13.67 21.19
CA GLY A 256 2.31 -12.50 20.30
C GLY A 256 2.55 -12.84 18.84
N SER A 257 2.11 -11.93 17.97
CA SER A 257 2.42 -11.96 16.54
C SER A 257 3.85 -11.48 16.29
N LYS A 258 4.48 -12.03 15.27
CA LYS A 258 5.79 -11.58 14.76
C LYS A 258 5.61 -10.95 13.39
N ILE A 259 6.47 -9.98 13.10
CA ILE A 259 6.55 -9.29 11.82
C ILE A 259 7.76 -9.84 11.07
N TYR A 260 7.49 -10.42 9.92
CA TYR A 260 8.48 -10.97 9.01
C TYR A 260 8.64 -10.03 7.82
N GLY A 261 9.89 -9.69 7.52
CA GLY A 261 10.26 -8.94 6.33
C GLY A 261 11.46 -9.57 5.63
N PHE A 262 11.89 -8.92 4.56
CA PHE A 262 13.00 -9.39 3.74
C PHE A 262 14.14 -8.38 3.77
N LEU A 263 15.36 -8.90 3.79
CA LEU A 263 16.56 -8.15 3.47
C LEU A 263 16.74 -8.20 1.96
N LYS A 264 17.12 -7.07 1.38
CA LYS A 264 17.34 -6.91 -0.05
C LYS A 264 18.67 -6.22 -0.28
N LEU A 265 19.44 -6.75 -1.22
CA LEU A 265 20.66 -6.11 -1.67
C LEU A 265 20.32 -4.89 -2.52
N CYS A 266 20.96 -3.77 -2.24
CA CYS A 266 20.99 -2.60 -3.13
C CYS A 266 22.41 -2.41 -3.63
N CYS A 267 22.57 -2.10 -4.91
CA CYS A 267 23.86 -1.99 -5.57
C CYS A 267 23.98 -0.64 -6.26
N ASN A 268 24.90 0.19 -5.77
CA ASN A 268 25.38 1.34 -6.51
C ASN A 268 26.50 0.87 -7.46
N LEU A 269 26.22 0.89 -8.76
CA LEU A 269 27.11 0.34 -9.78
C LEU A 269 27.83 1.46 -10.53
N ASP A 270 29.16 1.52 -10.37
CA ASP A 270 30.04 2.37 -11.18
C ASP A 270 30.70 1.51 -12.27
N GLU A 271 30.03 1.43 -13.43
CA GLU A 271 30.53 0.68 -14.59
C GLU A 271 31.87 1.26 -15.11
N SER A 272 32.13 2.56 -14.93
CA SER A 272 33.35 3.22 -15.43
C SER A 272 34.56 2.90 -14.55
N ALA A 273 34.37 2.86 -13.23
CA ALA A 273 35.42 2.49 -12.28
C ALA A 273 35.52 0.98 -12.04
N GLY A 274 34.56 0.19 -12.54
CA GLY A 274 34.49 -1.25 -12.28
C GLY A 274 34.22 -1.58 -10.81
N ARG A 275 33.42 -0.75 -10.12
CA ARG A 275 33.12 -0.91 -8.69
C ARG A 275 31.62 -1.10 -8.47
N ALA A 276 31.28 -1.97 -7.53
CA ALA A 276 29.92 -2.16 -7.08
C ALA A 276 29.87 -1.97 -5.56
N THR A 277 29.08 -1.02 -5.07
CA THR A 277 28.90 -0.81 -3.62
C THR A 277 27.58 -1.46 -3.20
N LEU A 278 27.65 -2.50 -2.38
CA LEU A 278 26.51 -3.31 -1.98
C LEU A 278 26.09 -2.98 -0.55
N SER A 279 24.82 -2.63 -0.35
CA SER A 279 24.21 -2.37 0.95
C SER A 279 23.00 -3.28 1.18
N LEU A 280 22.53 -3.37 2.44
CA LEU A 280 21.27 -4.02 2.76
C LEU A 280 20.21 -3.01 3.17
N ARG A 281 18.97 -3.27 2.76
CA ARG A 281 17.75 -2.60 3.24
C ARG A 281 16.74 -3.65 3.69
N CYS A 282 15.90 -3.28 4.64
CA CYS A 282 14.74 -4.04 5.07
C CYS A 282 13.54 -3.66 4.20
N THR A 283 12.71 -4.63 3.86
CA THR A 283 11.41 -4.40 3.22
C THR A 283 10.32 -5.23 3.89
N THR A 284 9.17 -4.59 4.12
CA THR A 284 7.96 -5.23 4.66
C THR A 284 6.74 -4.40 4.29
N LYS A 285 5.60 -5.06 4.12
CA LYS A 285 4.31 -4.38 3.90
C LYS A 285 3.69 -3.87 5.20
N HIS A 286 4.19 -4.33 6.35
CA HIS A 286 3.82 -3.82 7.66
C HIS A 286 4.44 -2.43 7.87
N GLU A 287 3.71 -1.54 8.54
CA GLU A 287 4.20 -0.21 8.90
C GLU A 287 5.43 -0.31 9.82
N PHE A 288 6.49 0.43 9.49
CA PHE A 288 7.68 0.53 10.33
C PHE A 288 7.36 1.28 11.64
N PRO A 289 8.13 1.06 12.71
CA PRO A 289 8.00 1.88 13.92
C PRO A 289 8.33 3.35 13.64
N GLU A 290 7.74 4.27 14.43
CA GLU A 290 8.03 5.71 14.33
C GLU A 290 9.48 6.05 14.69
N ASP A 291 10.07 5.28 15.61
CA ASP A 291 11.48 5.37 16.01
C ASP A 291 12.36 4.44 15.17
N ASP A 292 13.68 4.63 15.25
CA ASP A 292 14.66 3.74 14.61
C ASP A 292 14.45 2.26 15.00
N LEU A 293 14.49 1.40 13.99
CA LEU A 293 14.41 -0.04 14.14
C LEU A 293 15.80 -0.63 14.34
N PHE A 294 16.04 -1.16 15.54
CA PHE A 294 17.28 -1.83 15.91
C PHE A 294 17.20 -3.34 15.69
N LEU A 295 18.18 -3.89 14.99
CA LEU A 295 18.26 -5.30 14.61
C LEU A 295 19.64 -5.86 14.92
N SER A 296 19.72 -7.12 15.34
CA SER A 296 20.98 -7.84 15.56
C SER A 296 21.01 -9.17 14.81
N LEU A 297 22.22 -9.66 14.54
CA LEU A 297 22.45 -11.04 14.11
C LEU A 297 21.97 -12.02 15.20
N GLU A 298 21.62 -13.26 14.83
CA GLU A 298 21.15 -14.26 15.79
C GLU A 298 22.12 -14.57 16.93
N ASP A 299 23.42 -14.43 16.68
CA ASP A 299 24.48 -14.61 17.68
C ASP A 299 24.78 -13.34 18.50
N ASN A 300 24.07 -12.24 18.22
CA ASN A 300 24.29 -10.90 18.78
C ASN A 300 25.73 -10.37 18.60
N SER A 301 26.45 -10.85 17.59
CA SER A 301 27.82 -10.39 17.30
C SER A 301 27.86 -8.99 16.69
N GLN A 302 26.82 -8.60 15.94
CA GLN A 302 26.68 -7.28 15.33
C GLN A 302 25.23 -6.78 15.44
N SER A 303 25.11 -5.46 15.59
CA SER A 303 23.84 -4.74 15.65
C SER A 303 23.80 -3.61 14.63
N PHE A 304 22.60 -3.37 14.11
CA PHE A 304 22.31 -2.43 13.04
C PHE A 304 21.07 -1.59 13.37
N SER A 305 21.01 -0.38 12.85
CA SER A 305 19.84 0.50 12.90
C SER A 305 19.39 0.88 11.49
N CYS A 306 18.10 1.17 11.35
CA CYS A 306 17.48 1.73 10.16
C CYS A 306 16.14 2.40 10.51
N TYR A 307 15.60 3.20 9.61
CA TYR A 307 14.31 3.87 9.73
C TYR A 307 13.55 3.76 8.41
N GLU A 308 12.26 4.09 8.38
CA GLU A 308 11.47 4.04 7.14
C GLU A 308 11.95 5.09 6.12
N ASP A 309 12.28 4.64 4.91
CA ASP A 309 12.71 5.47 3.77
C ASP A 309 11.69 5.40 2.62
N GLY A 310 10.41 5.27 2.99
CA GLY A 310 9.25 5.27 2.12
C GLY A 310 8.97 3.95 1.39
N GLY A 311 7.73 3.78 0.92
CA GLY A 311 7.36 2.72 -0.01
C GLY A 311 7.58 1.29 0.49
N SER A 312 7.43 1.04 1.80
CA SER A 312 7.72 -0.28 2.41
C SER A 312 9.21 -0.65 2.46
N TRP A 313 10.11 0.34 2.35
CA TRP A 313 11.56 0.17 2.46
C TRP A 313 12.12 0.92 3.66
N SER A 314 13.15 0.34 4.27
CA SER A 314 13.99 1.06 5.22
C SER A 314 15.10 1.82 4.51
N SER A 315 15.75 2.73 5.24
CA SER A 315 17.08 3.24 4.93
C SER A 315 18.11 2.10 4.91
N GLN A 316 19.30 2.37 4.36
CA GLN A 316 20.40 1.40 4.39
C GLN A 316 20.79 1.08 5.83
N LEU A 317 21.10 -0.19 6.12
CA LEU A 317 21.52 -0.60 7.47
C LEU A 317 22.83 0.09 7.88
N ILE A 318 22.83 0.69 9.07
CA ILE A 318 23.99 1.35 9.69
C ILE A 318 24.46 0.50 10.87
N SER A 319 25.77 0.26 10.99
CA SER A 319 26.31 -0.44 12.16
C SER A 319 26.30 0.44 13.40
N GLU A 320 25.78 -0.09 14.51
CA GLU A 320 25.77 0.61 15.80
C GLU A 320 27.17 0.72 16.43
N SER A 321 28.12 -0.09 15.98
CA SER A 321 29.47 -0.13 16.56
C SER A 321 30.36 1.03 16.10
N ASP A 322 30.22 1.45 14.84
CA ASP A 322 31.08 2.47 14.21
C ASP A 322 30.32 3.53 13.41
N GLY A 323 28.99 3.45 13.33
CA GLY A 323 28.12 4.39 12.64
C GLY A 323 28.27 4.36 11.11
N LYS A 324 28.91 3.34 10.54
CA LYS A 324 29.11 3.22 9.09
C LYS A 324 28.02 2.38 8.44
N LEU A 325 27.83 2.62 7.14
CA LEU A 325 26.96 1.80 6.30
C LEU A 325 27.48 0.36 6.24
N LEU A 326 26.54 -0.58 6.36
CA LEU A 326 26.82 -1.99 6.25
C LEU A 326 27.26 -2.35 4.82
N VAL A 327 28.43 -2.97 4.69
CA VAL A 327 28.94 -3.48 3.42
C VAL A 327 28.44 -4.90 3.20
N ALA A 328 27.40 -5.04 2.38
CA ALA A 328 26.70 -6.31 2.23
C ALA A 328 27.52 -7.42 1.54
N SER A 329 28.62 -7.07 0.86
CA SER A 329 29.54 -8.03 0.25
C SER A 329 30.40 -8.80 1.26
N GLU A 330 30.38 -8.40 2.54
CA GLU A 330 31.07 -9.12 3.63
C GLU A 330 30.33 -10.41 4.04
N PHE A 331 29.04 -10.52 3.70
CA PHE A 331 28.24 -11.71 3.98
C PHE A 331 28.32 -12.76 2.86
N ASP A 332 28.19 -14.03 3.25
CA ASP A 332 28.08 -15.14 2.32
C ASP A 332 26.64 -15.27 1.80
N TRP A 333 26.39 -14.76 0.59
CA TRP A 333 25.05 -14.77 -0.02
C TRP A 333 24.51 -16.17 -0.37
N LEU A 334 25.33 -17.22 -0.24
CA LEU A 334 24.90 -18.62 -0.36
C LEU A 334 24.31 -19.17 0.94
N LYS A 335 24.41 -18.43 2.04
CA LYS A 335 23.84 -18.79 3.34
C LYS A 335 22.68 -17.87 3.68
N ASP A 336 21.82 -18.36 4.56
CA ASP A 336 20.77 -17.54 5.14
C ASP A 336 21.39 -16.50 6.08
N LEU A 337 20.91 -15.26 5.99
CA LEU A 337 21.25 -14.18 6.90
C LEU A 337 19.98 -13.68 7.55
N GLN A 338 19.94 -13.73 8.87
CA GLN A 338 18.77 -13.35 9.65
C GLN A 338 19.10 -12.23 10.65
N LEU A 339 18.27 -11.20 10.65
CA LEU A 339 18.31 -10.08 11.59
C LEU A 339 17.03 -10.03 12.41
N ARG A 340 17.15 -9.81 13.72
CA ARG A 340 16.01 -9.79 14.65
C ARG A 340 16.07 -8.57 15.56
N SER A 341 14.92 -8.05 15.95
CA SER A 341 14.85 -7.07 17.03
C SER A 341 15.07 -7.73 18.40
N ALA A 342 15.45 -6.92 19.40
CA ALA A 342 15.72 -7.41 20.76
C ALA A 342 14.51 -8.10 21.42
N ASP A 343 13.30 -7.63 21.13
CA ASP A 343 12.03 -8.23 21.57
C ASP A 343 11.60 -9.43 20.72
N SER A 344 12.38 -9.79 19.69
CA SER A 344 12.08 -10.84 18.71
C SER A 344 10.76 -10.66 17.95
N ARG A 345 10.17 -9.47 17.98
CA ARG A 345 8.95 -9.12 17.25
C ARG A 345 9.24 -8.98 15.76
N TRP A 346 10.36 -8.36 15.40
CA TRP A 346 10.78 -8.15 14.02
C TRP A 346 11.81 -9.17 13.59
N CYS A 347 11.66 -9.66 12.36
CA CYS A 347 12.49 -10.69 11.78
C CYS A 347 12.68 -10.45 10.28
N PHE A 348 13.90 -10.07 9.88
CA PHE A 348 14.24 -9.89 8.47
C PHE A 348 15.22 -10.96 8.01
N ARG A 349 15.02 -11.47 6.80
CA ARG A 349 15.89 -12.51 6.22
C ARG A 349 16.37 -12.17 4.82
N LEU A 350 17.61 -12.51 4.53
CA LEU A 350 18.16 -12.62 3.18
C LEU A 350 18.30 -14.12 2.85
N PRO A 351 17.35 -14.71 2.12
CA PRO A 351 17.41 -16.14 1.83
C PRO A 351 18.62 -16.49 0.97
N PRO A 352 19.19 -17.69 1.12
CA PRO A 352 20.33 -18.12 0.33
C PRO A 352 19.97 -18.20 -1.15
N SER A 353 20.83 -17.67 -2.02
CA SER A 353 20.65 -17.80 -3.46
C SER A 353 22.00 -17.75 -4.17
N PRO A 354 22.28 -18.65 -5.13
CA PRO A 354 23.49 -18.60 -5.94
C PRO A 354 23.40 -17.57 -7.09
N ILE A 355 22.20 -17.02 -7.32
CA ILE A 355 21.94 -15.98 -8.33
C ILE A 355 21.05 -14.90 -7.69
N ARG A 356 21.47 -13.65 -7.79
CA ARG A 356 20.75 -12.45 -7.32
C ARG A 356 20.37 -11.63 -8.54
N VAL A 357 19.10 -11.26 -8.66
CA VAL A 357 18.59 -10.46 -9.79
C VAL A 357 18.42 -9.02 -9.34
N PHE A 358 18.86 -8.06 -10.13
CA PHE A 358 18.72 -6.63 -9.83
C PHE A 358 18.05 -5.88 -10.97
N VAL A 359 17.29 -4.85 -10.62
CA VAL A 359 16.66 -3.89 -11.53
C VAL A 359 16.88 -2.47 -11.03
N GLU A 360 16.66 -1.47 -11.88
CA GLU A 360 16.66 -0.07 -11.45
C GLU A 360 15.57 0.18 -10.39
N GLY A 361 15.95 0.82 -9.27
CA GLY A 361 15.09 1.07 -8.12
C GLY A 361 14.09 2.21 -8.29
N ASP A 362 14.11 2.94 -9.40
CA ASP A 362 13.30 4.15 -9.64
C ASP A 362 11.81 3.93 -9.40
N THR A 363 11.28 2.74 -9.73
CA THR A 363 9.86 2.42 -9.51
C THR A 363 9.46 2.33 -8.05
N GLU A 364 10.43 2.08 -7.18
CA GLU A 364 10.28 2.01 -5.71
C GLU A 364 10.81 3.29 -5.04
N GLY A 365 11.18 4.33 -5.81
CA GLY A 365 11.73 5.58 -5.30
C GLY A 365 13.20 5.50 -4.85
N LEU A 366 13.90 4.43 -5.21
CA LEU A 366 15.29 4.19 -4.82
C LEU A 366 16.26 4.51 -5.98
N PRO A 367 17.38 5.22 -5.74
CA PRO A 367 18.28 5.67 -6.81
C PRO A 367 19.25 4.58 -7.33
N ASP A 368 19.35 3.45 -6.63
CA ASP A 368 20.32 2.39 -6.91
C ASP A 368 19.66 1.17 -7.58
N LEU A 369 20.46 0.19 -8.01
CA LEU A 369 19.93 -1.11 -8.41
C LEU A 369 19.42 -1.86 -7.17
N VAL A 370 18.24 -2.47 -7.26
CA VAL A 370 17.58 -3.16 -6.14
C VAL A 370 17.36 -4.63 -6.48
N GLU A 371 17.62 -5.50 -5.51
CA GLU A 371 17.39 -6.94 -5.64
C GLU A 371 15.89 -7.26 -5.78
N VAL A 372 15.57 -8.02 -6.82
CA VAL A 372 14.27 -8.65 -7.03
C VAL A 372 14.42 -10.17 -7.00
N ARG A 373 13.35 -10.88 -6.62
CA ARG A 373 13.38 -12.36 -6.51
C ARG A 373 12.68 -13.07 -7.66
N GLN A 374 12.48 -12.35 -8.76
CA GLN A 374 11.91 -12.87 -9.99
C GLN A 374 12.52 -12.12 -11.16
N LEU A 375 12.75 -12.84 -12.26
CA LEU A 375 13.25 -12.25 -13.50
C LEU A 375 12.20 -11.28 -14.07
N PRO A 376 12.54 -9.99 -14.27
CA PRO A 376 11.60 -9.04 -14.85
C PRO A 376 11.30 -9.40 -16.32
N THR A 377 10.06 -9.16 -16.72
CA THR A 377 9.64 -9.24 -18.11
C THR A 377 9.87 -7.89 -18.79
N GLN A 378 10.42 -7.91 -20.02
CA GLN A 378 10.46 -6.72 -20.89
C GLN A 378 11.32 -5.52 -20.39
N LYS A 379 12.26 -5.74 -19.46
CA LYS A 379 13.15 -4.69 -18.94
C LYS A 379 14.61 -5.15 -18.87
N THR A 380 15.51 -4.16 -18.83
CA THR A 380 16.91 -4.38 -18.47
C THR A 380 17.00 -4.96 -17.06
N PHE A 381 17.89 -5.92 -16.88
CA PHE A 381 18.18 -6.51 -15.58
C PHE A 381 19.66 -6.85 -15.47
N TYR A 382 20.08 -7.01 -14.22
CA TYR A 382 21.43 -7.38 -13.88
C TYR A 382 21.41 -8.63 -13.00
N LEU A 383 22.47 -9.43 -13.09
CA LEU A 383 22.61 -10.64 -12.29
C LEU A 383 23.96 -10.61 -11.57
N ALA A 384 23.96 -10.83 -10.27
CA ALA A 384 25.15 -11.32 -9.59
C ALA A 384 25.02 -12.84 -9.48
N ALA A 385 26.04 -13.58 -9.89
CA ALA A 385 26.01 -15.04 -9.83
C ALA A 385 27.32 -15.63 -9.33
N TYR A 386 27.18 -16.67 -8.53
CA TYR A 386 28.28 -17.50 -8.06
C TYR A 386 28.85 -18.37 -9.19
N GLU A 387 30.12 -18.76 -9.07
CA GLU A 387 30.86 -19.40 -10.17
C GLU A 387 30.27 -20.68 -10.72
N ASP A 388 29.60 -21.48 -9.88
CA ASP A 388 28.96 -22.73 -10.29
C ASP A 388 27.83 -22.48 -11.32
N CYS A 389 27.28 -21.27 -11.37
CA CYS A 389 26.18 -20.91 -12.27
C CYS A 389 26.65 -20.39 -13.63
N TRP A 390 27.93 -20.02 -13.77
CA TRP A 390 28.42 -19.22 -14.91
C TRP A 390 28.23 -19.91 -16.26
N GLU A 391 28.52 -21.20 -16.37
CA GLU A 391 28.43 -21.91 -17.64
C GLU A 391 26.99 -21.93 -18.19
N LEU A 392 26.03 -22.29 -17.34
CA LEU A 392 24.62 -22.34 -17.74
C LEU A 392 24.07 -20.93 -18.00
N LEU A 393 24.45 -19.95 -17.18
CA LEU A 393 24.06 -18.54 -17.36
C LEU A 393 24.58 -17.97 -18.67
N GLU A 394 25.84 -18.19 -19.03
CA GLU A 394 26.40 -17.70 -20.29
C GLU A 394 25.72 -18.38 -21.49
N LYS A 395 25.44 -19.68 -21.40
CA LYS A 395 24.72 -20.41 -22.45
C LYS A 395 23.31 -19.87 -22.65
N TRP A 396 22.56 -19.69 -21.57
CA TRP A 396 21.21 -19.13 -21.60
C TRP A 396 21.24 -17.67 -22.07
N GLY A 397 22.08 -16.82 -21.49
CA GLY A 397 22.19 -15.41 -21.84
C GLY A 397 22.52 -15.16 -23.31
N LYS A 398 23.41 -15.96 -23.91
CA LYS A 398 23.74 -15.83 -25.35
C LYS A 398 22.63 -16.29 -26.29
N SER A 399 21.72 -17.16 -25.85
CA SER A 399 20.72 -17.80 -26.70
C SER A 399 19.30 -17.25 -26.52
N GLU A 400 18.95 -16.85 -25.29
CA GLU A 400 17.59 -16.46 -24.89
C GLU A 400 17.53 -15.03 -24.32
N CYS A 401 18.62 -14.27 -24.32
CA CYS A 401 18.63 -12.86 -23.90
C CYS A 401 19.16 -11.92 -24.99
N LYS A 402 18.77 -10.65 -24.91
CA LYS A 402 19.26 -9.56 -25.74
C LYS A 402 20.40 -8.85 -25.02
N ASP A 403 21.48 -8.58 -25.77
CA ASP A 403 22.64 -7.79 -25.30
C ASP A 403 23.18 -8.32 -23.95
N PHE A 404 23.25 -9.66 -23.82
CA PHE A 404 23.76 -10.30 -22.62
C PHE A 404 25.29 -10.20 -22.55
N GLU A 405 25.80 -9.58 -21.50
CA GLU A 405 27.23 -9.37 -21.32
C GLU A 405 27.67 -9.54 -19.86
N THR A 406 28.96 -9.82 -19.68
CA THR A 406 29.60 -9.84 -18.37
C THR A 406 30.19 -8.48 -18.07
N LEU A 407 29.87 -7.91 -16.91
CA LEU A 407 30.46 -6.64 -16.47
C LEU A 407 31.82 -6.89 -15.80
N ARG A 408 32.77 -6.00 -16.06
CA ARG A 408 34.11 -6.06 -15.48
C ARG A 408 34.14 -5.34 -14.14
N ILE A 409 33.64 -6.00 -13.11
CA ILE A 409 33.68 -5.49 -11.73
C ILE A 409 34.91 -6.05 -11.02
N THR A 410 35.77 -5.15 -10.55
CA THR A 410 37.04 -5.49 -9.87
C THR A 410 36.97 -5.35 -8.36
N GLU A 411 35.99 -4.62 -7.83
CA GLU A 411 35.86 -4.34 -6.39
C GLU A 411 34.39 -4.36 -5.95
N GLY A 412 34.15 -4.86 -4.73
CA GLY A 412 32.87 -4.74 -4.02
C GLY A 412 31.84 -5.86 -4.23
N LEU A 413 32.21 -6.92 -4.96
CA LEU A 413 31.47 -8.19 -4.96
C LEU A 413 32.15 -9.21 -4.03
N PRO A 414 31.38 -10.15 -3.43
CA PRO A 414 31.98 -11.25 -2.68
C PRO A 414 32.88 -12.11 -3.58
N SER A 415 33.83 -12.84 -2.97
CA SER A 415 34.74 -13.72 -3.71
C SER A 415 33.97 -14.74 -4.55
N ARG A 416 34.42 -14.99 -5.79
CA ARG A 416 33.82 -15.96 -6.74
C ARG A 416 32.43 -15.57 -7.27
N TRP A 417 32.01 -14.33 -7.06
CA TRP A 417 30.83 -13.75 -7.70
C TRP A 417 31.20 -12.95 -8.94
N ARG A 418 30.28 -12.90 -9.90
CA ARG A 418 30.41 -12.14 -11.15
C ARG A 418 29.10 -11.44 -11.46
N PHE A 419 29.20 -10.25 -12.05
CA PHE A 419 28.05 -9.47 -12.49
C PHE A 419 27.80 -9.62 -13.99
N PHE A 420 26.54 -9.71 -14.38
CA PHE A 420 26.07 -9.78 -15.76
C PHE A 420 25.00 -8.72 -15.98
N LYS A 421 24.83 -8.31 -17.23
CA LYS A 421 23.82 -7.35 -17.68
C LYS A 421 23.11 -7.92 -18.90
N ALA A 422 21.81 -7.72 -18.98
CA ALA A 422 21.02 -8.06 -20.15
C ALA A 422 19.96 -6.98 -20.37
N ALA A 423 19.75 -6.60 -21.63
CA ALA A 423 18.69 -5.66 -21.97
C ALA A 423 17.30 -6.30 -21.86
N LEU A 424 17.19 -7.61 -22.14
CA LEU A 424 15.93 -8.33 -22.16
C LEU A 424 16.14 -9.85 -22.11
N ALA A 425 15.22 -10.59 -21.48
CA ALA A 425 15.10 -12.05 -21.62
C ALA A 425 13.88 -12.40 -22.48
N TYR A 426 14.05 -13.29 -23.46
CA TYR A 426 13.00 -13.78 -24.35
C TYR A 426 12.36 -15.08 -23.85
N SER A 427 13.11 -15.88 -23.10
CA SER A 427 12.70 -17.18 -22.60
C SER A 427 13.46 -17.54 -21.32
N ASP A 428 12.83 -18.34 -20.47
CA ASP A 428 13.38 -18.89 -19.24
C ASP A 428 13.56 -20.42 -19.32
N LYS A 429 13.27 -21.04 -20.48
CA LYS A 429 13.14 -22.48 -20.65
C LYS A 429 14.40 -23.26 -20.29
N LEU A 430 15.56 -22.74 -20.65
CA LEU A 430 16.84 -23.39 -20.39
C LEU A 430 17.27 -23.33 -18.92
N ILE A 431 16.76 -22.36 -18.15
CA ILE A 431 17.32 -22.01 -16.85
C ILE A 431 16.37 -22.21 -15.67
N LYS A 432 15.06 -22.05 -15.88
CA LYS A 432 14.05 -22.06 -14.80
C LYS A 432 14.00 -23.32 -13.95
N ARG A 433 14.40 -24.47 -14.53
CA ARG A 433 14.41 -25.76 -13.81
C ARG A 433 15.54 -25.83 -12.79
N GLU A 434 16.71 -25.30 -13.16
CA GLU A 434 17.90 -25.31 -12.30
C GLU A 434 17.87 -24.13 -11.33
N TYR A 435 17.46 -22.94 -11.82
CA TYR A 435 17.40 -21.71 -11.05
C TYR A 435 16.00 -21.08 -11.14
N PRO A 436 15.06 -21.47 -10.25
CA PRO A 436 13.69 -20.95 -10.26
C PRO A 436 13.56 -19.43 -10.06
N VAL A 437 14.56 -18.78 -9.44
CA VAL A 437 14.62 -17.30 -9.33
C VAL A 437 14.65 -16.61 -10.70
N LEU A 438 15.07 -17.34 -11.74
CA LEU A 438 15.10 -16.87 -13.13
C LEU A 438 13.89 -17.32 -13.95
N ALA A 439 12.86 -17.89 -13.32
CA ALA A 439 11.62 -18.21 -13.99
C ALA A 439 10.77 -16.95 -14.23
N PHE A 440 10.09 -16.90 -15.37
CA PHE A 440 9.11 -15.85 -15.64
C PHE A 440 7.87 -15.98 -14.75
N PRO A 441 7.17 -14.87 -14.47
CA PRO A 441 5.87 -14.94 -13.84
C PRO A 441 4.89 -15.74 -14.70
N THR A 442 4.30 -16.80 -14.13
CA THR A 442 3.37 -17.71 -14.85
C THR A 442 1.94 -17.18 -14.87
N THR A 443 1.55 -16.37 -13.88
CA THR A 443 0.17 -15.88 -13.72
C THR A 443 0.02 -14.43 -14.18
N VAL A 444 -0.97 -14.17 -15.03
CA VAL A 444 -1.35 -12.79 -15.43
C VAL A 444 -2.09 -12.10 -14.28
N ARG A 445 -1.67 -10.90 -13.90
CA ARG A 445 -2.26 -10.17 -12.76
C ARG A 445 -2.44 -8.68 -13.05
N LEU A 446 -3.49 -8.11 -12.45
CA LEU A 446 -3.79 -6.69 -12.49
C LEU A 446 -3.69 -6.10 -11.09
N GLU A 447 -2.88 -5.07 -10.94
CA GLU A 447 -2.68 -4.35 -9.68
C GLU A 447 -3.02 -2.87 -9.88
N LEU A 448 -3.71 -2.26 -8.91
CA LEU A 448 -4.02 -0.84 -8.88
C LEU A 448 -3.12 -0.14 -7.85
N ARG A 449 -2.21 0.70 -8.34
CA ARG A 449 -1.29 1.50 -7.52
C ARG A 449 -1.74 2.95 -7.46
N GLY A 450 -2.28 3.38 -6.33
CA GLY A 450 -2.72 4.77 -6.13
C GLY A 450 -3.33 4.99 -4.75
N ILE A 451 -3.70 6.24 -4.49
CA ILE A 451 -4.29 6.64 -3.21
C ILE A 451 -5.76 6.24 -3.19
N ARG A 452 -6.11 5.32 -2.29
CA ARG A 452 -7.50 4.95 -2.00
C ARG A 452 -8.10 5.98 -1.04
N LEU A 453 -9.35 6.34 -1.29
CA LEU A 453 -10.07 7.37 -0.54
C LEU A 453 -10.65 6.87 0.79
N ASP A 454 -11.09 5.61 0.79
CA ASP A 454 -11.76 4.95 1.91
C ASP A 454 -11.72 3.42 1.65
N ARG A 455 -12.48 2.66 2.44
CA ARG A 455 -12.80 1.24 2.25
C ARG A 455 -13.30 0.96 0.81
N GLY A 456 -12.71 -0.07 0.18
CA GLY A 456 -13.05 -0.50 -1.19
C GLY A 456 -12.16 0.09 -2.29
N ASN A 457 -12.60 0.00 -3.55
CA ASN A 457 -11.84 0.43 -4.74
C ASN A 457 -12.21 1.85 -5.22
N LYS A 458 -12.19 2.82 -4.30
CA LYS A 458 -12.49 4.24 -4.58
C LYS A 458 -11.20 5.05 -4.71
N PHE A 459 -11.07 5.77 -5.83
CA PHE A 459 -9.87 6.58 -6.11
C PHE A 459 -10.25 8.00 -6.54
N PHE A 460 -9.35 8.94 -6.27
CA PHE A 460 -9.50 10.32 -6.69
C PHE A 460 -9.39 10.46 -8.21
N LYS A 461 -10.31 11.20 -8.84
CA LYS A 461 -10.23 11.49 -10.28
C LYS A 461 -9.01 12.32 -10.66
N PHE A 462 -8.57 13.23 -9.79
CA PHE A 462 -7.40 14.08 -10.05
C PHE A 462 -6.07 13.32 -9.96
N ALA A 463 -6.05 12.16 -9.28
CA ALA A 463 -4.88 11.31 -9.11
C ALA A 463 -5.26 9.84 -9.36
N PRO A 464 -5.48 9.44 -10.64
CA PRO A 464 -5.75 8.06 -11.02
C PRO A 464 -4.79 7.06 -10.41
N PRO A 465 -5.26 5.85 -10.02
CA PRO A 465 -4.34 4.77 -9.80
C PRO A 465 -3.68 4.39 -11.13
N LYS A 466 -2.40 4.04 -11.06
CA LYS A 466 -1.69 3.37 -12.15
C LYS A 466 -2.08 1.89 -12.16
N VAL A 467 -2.28 1.32 -13.33
CA VAL A 467 -2.55 -0.12 -13.49
C VAL A 467 -1.25 -0.82 -13.85
N VAL A 468 -0.89 -1.86 -13.10
CA VAL A 468 0.29 -2.70 -13.40
C VAL A 468 -0.18 -4.07 -13.87
N LEU A 469 0.28 -4.49 -15.04
CA LEU A 469 0.00 -5.81 -15.61
C LEU A 469 1.22 -6.73 -15.47
N GLN A 470 1.21 -7.64 -14.52
CA GLN A 470 2.27 -8.63 -14.34
C GLN A 470 2.01 -9.89 -15.17
N GLY A 471 3.08 -10.58 -15.57
CA GLY A 471 2.99 -11.81 -16.38
C GLY A 471 2.51 -11.55 -17.81
N LYS A 472 2.71 -10.33 -18.31
CA LYS A 472 2.33 -9.96 -19.68
C LYS A 472 3.20 -10.71 -20.69
N ASN A 473 2.53 -11.20 -21.73
CA ASN A 473 3.17 -11.59 -22.98
C ASN A 473 2.51 -10.82 -24.13
N GLU A 474 3.07 -10.91 -25.34
CA GLU A 474 2.57 -10.17 -26.51
C GLU A 474 1.09 -10.44 -26.86
N SER A 475 0.54 -11.58 -26.40
CA SER A 475 -0.86 -11.96 -26.66
C SER A 475 -1.89 -11.31 -25.72
N ILE A 476 -1.43 -10.73 -24.61
CA ILE A 476 -2.32 -10.17 -23.57
C ILE A 476 -2.43 -8.66 -23.76
N LYS A 477 -3.67 -8.18 -23.80
CA LYS A 477 -4.00 -6.76 -23.97
C LYS A 477 -4.87 -6.27 -22.82
N LEU A 478 -4.69 -5.00 -22.46
CA LEU A 478 -5.43 -4.37 -21.38
C LEU A 478 -6.56 -3.51 -21.94
N TYR A 479 -7.75 -3.64 -21.38
CA TYR A 479 -8.94 -2.90 -21.79
C TYR A 479 -9.52 -2.12 -20.61
N TRP A 480 -10.00 -0.92 -20.89
CA TRP A 480 -10.71 -0.01 -20.01
C TRP A 480 -12.11 0.25 -20.57
N ASN A 481 -13.16 -0.25 -19.92
CA ASN A 481 -14.54 -0.18 -20.43
C ASN A 481 -14.59 -0.51 -21.94
N ASP A 482 -14.01 -1.66 -22.32
CA ASP A 482 -13.85 -2.15 -23.70
C ASP A 482 -12.92 -1.36 -24.63
N LYS A 483 -12.33 -0.25 -24.19
CA LYS A 483 -11.30 0.50 -24.95
C LYS A 483 -9.91 -0.04 -24.65
N LEU A 484 -9.13 -0.29 -25.70
CA LEU A 484 -7.74 -0.74 -25.55
C LEU A 484 -6.91 0.35 -24.84
N LEU A 485 -6.22 -0.01 -23.76
CA LEU A 485 -5.22 0.84 -23.12
C LEU A 485 -3.86 0.61 -23.77
N HIS A 486 -3.18 1.71 -24.09
CA HIS A 486 -1.80 1.70 -24.54
C HIS A 486 -0.90 1.96 -23.33
N SER A 487 0.15 1.17 -23.17
CA SER A 487 1.18 1.48 -22.18
C SER A 487 2.02 2.65 -22.70
N LYS A 488 2.30 3.61 -21.83
CA LYS A 488 3.15 4.77 -22.17
C LYS A 488 4.65 4.43 -22.13
N ASP A 489 5.05 3.31 -21.50
CA ASP A 489 6.45 2.97 -21.24
C ASP A 489 6.76 1.46 -21.27
N VAL A 490 8.05 1.14 -21.21
CA VAL A 490 8.67 -0.21 -21.15
C VAL A 490 8.23 -1.04 -19.92
N ALA A 491 7.45 -0.45 -19.00
CA ALA A 491 7.27 -0.98 -17.65
C ALA A 491 5.97 -1.72 -17.32
N ASP A 492 5.11 -2.02 -18.30
CA ASP A 492 3.79 -2.65 -18.07
C ASP A 492 2.90 -1.89 -17.08
N ILE A 493 3.15 -0.59 -16.96
CA ILE A 493 2.35 0.38 -16.23
C ILE A 493 1.44 1.10 -17.25
N TYR A 494 0.15 1.23 -16.91
CA TYR A 494 -0.86 1.87 -17.73
C TYR A 494 -1.50 3.00 -16.93
N GLU A 495 -1.58 4.17 -17.56
CA GLU A 495 -2.30 5.30 -17.01
C GLU A 495 -3.77 5.25 -17.44
N LEU A 496 -4.65 5.59 -16.50
CA LEU A 496 -6.08 5.60 -16.74
C LEU A 496 -6.51 6.96 -17.30
N PRO A 497 -7.35 7.00 -18.35
CA PRO A 497 -7.87 8.26 -18.87
C PRO A 497 -8.72 9.00 -17.83
N THR A 498 -8.44 10.29 -17.63
CA THR A 498 -9.19 11.17 -16.71
C THR A 498 -10.42 11.83 -17.34
N GLU A 499 -10.55 11.76 -18.67
CA GLU A 499 -11.59 12.47 -19.45
C GLU A 499 -12.98 11.79 -19.44
N SER A 500 -13.15 10.62 -18.80
CA SER A 500 -14.46 9.95 -18.78
C SER A 500 -15.42 10.61 -17.78
N THR A 501 -16.55 11.08 -18.28
CA THR A 501 -17.61 11.78 -17.52
C THR A 501 -18.82 10.91 -17.17
N LEU A 502 -18.83 9.63 -17.54
CA LEU A 502 -20.09 8.86 -17.61
C LEU A 502 -20.24 7.68 -16.65
N ASP A 503 -19.15 7.10 -16.16
CA ASP A 503 -19.26 5.87 -15.39
C ASP A 503 -18.87 6.10 -13.93
N LYS A 504 -19.85 5.91 -13.02
CA LYS A 504 -19.61 5.78 -11.58
C LYS A 504 -18.70 4.59 -11.25
N GLN A 505 -18.57 3.64 -12.17
CA GLN A 505 -17.80 2.41 -12.00
C GLN A 505 -17.08 2.01 -13.29
N LEU A 506 -15.81 1.69 -13.16
CA LEU A 506 -14.86 1.46 -14.25
C LEU A 506 -14.35 0.03 -14.18
N HIS A 507 -14.24 -0.62 -15.32
CA HIS A 507 -13.75 -1.98 -15.44
C HIS A 507 -12.45 -2.01 -16.23
N ILE A 508 -11.46 -2.68 -15.65
CA ILE A 508 -10.18 -2.97 -16.29
C ILE A 508 -10.10 -4.48 -16.51
N GLU A 509 -9.77 -4.87 -17.74
CA GLU A 509 -9.69 -6.28 -18.13
C GLU A 509 -8.41 -6.62 -18.87
N ALA A 510 -7.70 -7.64 -18.40
CA ALA A 510 -6.61 -8.28 -19.13
C ALA A 510 -7.21 -9.40 -19.98
N ARG A 511 -7.11 -9.29 -21.30
CA ARG A 511 -7.70 -10.24 -22.24
C ARG A 511 -6.63 -10.90 -23.11
N ARG A 512 -6.84 -12.18 -23.41
CA ARG A 512 -6.16 -12.91 -24.48
C ARG A 512 -7.19 -13.22 -25.57
N GLY A 513 -7.20 -12.43 -26.63
CA GLY A 513 -8.27 -12.49 -27.63
C GLY A 513 -9.63 -12.13 -27.02
N LYS A 514 -10.56 -13.09 -26.97
CA LYS A 514 -11.90 -12.93 -26.36
C LYS A 514 -11.98 -13.40 -24.92
N GLU A 515 -10.97 -14.13 -24.45
CA GLU A 515 -10.94 -14.66 -23.09
C GLU A 515 -10.47 -13.58 -22.12
N ILE A 516 -11.24 -13.36 -21.06
CA ILE A 516 -10.88 -12.43 -19.96
C ILE A 516 -10.08 -13.23 -18.95
N LEU A 517 -8.79 -12.93 -18.83
CA LEU A 517 -7.89 -13.60 -17.89
C LEU A 517 -8.04 -13.02 -16.47
N ARG A 518 -8.16 -11.69 -16.38
CA ARG A 518 -8.36 -10.95 -15.12
C ARG A 518 -9.23 -9.73 -15.34
N ARG A 519 -9.99 -9.37 -14.30
CA ARG A 519 -10.82 -8.15 -14.25
C ARG A 519 -10.67 -7.50 -12.87
N CYS A 520 -10.60 -6.19 -12.83
CA CYS A 520 -10.84 -5.42 -11.61
C CYS A 520 -11.81 -4.26 -11.89
N SER A 521 -12.44 -3.75 -10.83
CA SER A 521 -13.32 -2.59 -10.92
C SER A 521 -12.95 -1.53 -9.91
N LEU A 522 -13.10 -0.26 -10.30
CA LEU A 522 -12.85 0.90 -9.44
C LEU A 522 -13.85 2.02 -9.72
N SER A 523 -14.00 2.96 -8.80
CA SER A 523 -14.89 4.12 -8.96
C SER A 523 -14.15 5.43 -8.77
N TRP A 524 -14.49 6.42 -9.59
CA TRP A 524 -14.02 7.79 -9.42
C TRP A 524 -14.78 8.52 -8.33
N VAL A 525 -14.05 9.31 -7.55
CA VAL A 525 -14.63 10.33 -6.67
C VAL A 525 -14.09 11.69 -7.11
N GLU A 526 -15.00 12.57 -7.50
CA GLU A 526 -14.71 13.96 -7.89
C GLU A 526 -14.79 14.92 -6.70
N GLU A 527 -15.74 14.69 -5.81
CA GLU A 527 -15.98 15.50 -4.60
C GLU A 527 -15.95 14.58 -3.38
N PHE A 528 -15.02 14.84 -2.46
CA PHE A 528 -15.11 14.30 -1.11
C PHE A 528 -15.77 15.37 -0.25
N SER A 529 -16.98 15.10 0.23
CA SER A 529 -17.60 15.93 1.25
C SER A 529 -16.87 15.70 2.57
N SER A 530 -15.82 16.50 2.82
CA SER A 530 -15.25 16.64 4.15
C SER A 530 -16.41 16.96 5.10
N GLY A 531 -16.71 16.04 6.02
CA GLY A 531 -17.72 16.26 7.04
C GLY A 531 -17.46 17.61 7.70
N SER A 532 -18.48 18.48 7.70
CA SER A 532 -18.48 19.78 8.36
C SER A 532 -17.25 20.66 8.11
N CYS A 533 -17.20 21.33 6.95
CA CYS A 533 -16.58 22.67 6.92
C CYS A 533 -17.46 23.61 7.76
N LEU A 534 -17.29 23.61 9.09
CA LEU A 534 -17.63 24.77 9.90
C LEU A 534 -16.88 25.97 9.29
N PRO A 535 -17.46 27.18 9.28
CA PRO A 535 -16.81 28.35 8.71
C PRO A 535 -15.47 28.57 9.41
N THR A 536 -14.38 28.15 8.76
CA THR A 536 -13.01 28.37 9.23
C THR A 536 -12.81 29.87 9.38
N GLN A 537 -12.47 30.29 10.60
CA GLN A 537 -12.27 31.69 10.94
C GLN A 537 -11.15 32.28 10.05
N LYS A 538 -11.43 33.41 9.42
CA LYS A 538 -10.48 34.11 8.54
C LYS A 538 -9.74 35.17 9.34
N LEU A 539 -8.42 35.19 9.23
CA LEU A 539 -7.57 36.22 9.84
C LEU A 539 -7.27 37.30 8.80
N ASP A 540 -7.43 38.57 9.18
CA ASP A 540 -6.95 39.69 8.37
C ASP A 540 -5.41 39.82 8.43
N CYS A 541 -4.85 40.74 7.66
CA CYS A 541 -3.41 41.03 7.67
C CYS A 541 -2.88 41.59 9.01
N PHE A 542 -3.75 41.84 9.99
CA PHE A 542 -3.43 42.31 11.33
C PHE A 542 -3.68 41.23 12.41
N GLY A 543 -4.11 40.02 12.01
CA GLY A 543 -4.36 38.90 12.92
C GLY A 543 -5.72 38.95 13.63
N ASN A 544 -6.67 39.78 13.18
CA ASN A 544 -8.01 39.82 13.77
C ASN A 544 -8.95 38.81 13.11
N PHE A 545 -9.80 38.18 13.92
CA PHE A 545 -10.84 37.27 13.46
C PHE A 545 -11.98 38.01 12.74
N GLN A 546 -12.21 37.68 11.48
CA GLN A 546 -13.39 38.16 10.73
C GLN A 546 -14.55 37.19 10.91
N LYS A 547 -15.66 37.68 11.47
CA LYS A 547 -16.88 36.90 11.70
C LYS A 547 -17.81 36.82 10.47
N ASP A 548 -17.70 37.78 9.56
CA ASP A 548 -18.47 37.82 8.31
C ASP A 548 -17.56 37.60 7.11
N VAL A 549 -17.73 36.47 6.45
CA VAL A 549 -16.94 36.04 5.29
C VAL A 549 -17.59 36.61 4.04
N ASP A 550 -17.31 37.87 3.72
CA ASP A 550 -17.39 38.30 2.33
C ASP A 550 -16.18 37.74 1.58
N ASN A 551 -16.42 37.05 0.46
CA ASN A 551 -15.38 36.38 -0.32
C ASN A 551 -14.32 37.34 -0.91
N ASN A 552 -14.55 38.66 -0.85
CA ASN A 552 -13.66 39.69 -1.38
C ASN A 552 -12.67 40.29 -0.38
N THR A 553 -12.70 39.94 0.91
CA THR A 553 -11.68 40.44 1.84
C THR A 553 -10.35 39.67 1.67
N VAL A 554 -9.21 40.33 1.74
CA VAL A 554 -7.90 39.66 1.72
C VAL A 554 -7.61 39.12 3.12
N GLY A 555 -7.32 37.84 3.26
CA GLY A 555 -7.02 37.22 4.55
C GLY A 555 -6.51 35.79 4.43
N VAL A 556 -5.86 35.29 5.47
CA VAL A 556 -5.28 33.94 5.52
C VAL A 556 -6.25 32.98 6.21
N ARG A 557 -6.36 31.76 5.67
CA ARG A 557 -7.12 30.65 6.26
C ARG A 557 -6.15 29.53 6.61
N GLY A 558 -6.29 28.94 7.79
CA GLY A 558 -5.55 27.75 8.22
C GLY A 558 -6.35 26.46 8.02
N ALA A 559 -5.69 25.32 8.25
CA ALA A 559 -6.36 24.02 8.32
C ALA A 559 -7.08 23.86 9.67
N TRP A 560 -8.24 23.19 9.68
CA TRP A 560 -8.92 22.77 10.90
C TRP A 560 -8.51 21.33 11.22
N ILE A 561 -8.11 21.06 12.46
CA ILE A 561 -7.69 19.74 12.93
C ILE A 561 -8.64 19.33 14.05
N GLU A 562 -9.36 18.23 13.86
CA GLU A 562 -10.30 17.69 14.83
C GLU A 562 -9.55 17.00 15.99
N GLY A 563 -10.05 17.11 17.22
CA GLY A 563 -9.44 16.47 18.39
C GLY A 563 -8.18 17.15 18.96
N VAL A 564 -7.75 18.27 18.36
CA VAL A 564 -6.62 19.06 18.86
C VAL A 564 -7.12 20.46 19.23
N ASP A 565 -7.15 20.77 20.53
CA ASP A 565 -7.27 22.15 20.99
C ASP A 565 -5.95 22.87 20.72
N CYS A 566 -5.81 23.44 19.52
CA CYS A 566 -4.69 24.32 19.23
C CYS A 566 -4.77 25.52 20.19
N PRO A 567 -3.72 25.83 20.97
CA PRO A 567 -3.72 27.02 21.80
C PRO A 567 -3.92 28.25 20.90
N PRO A 568 -4.64 29.29 21.39
CA PRO A 568 -4.86 30.49 20.62
C PRO A 568 -3.52 31.03 20.12
N PHE A 569 -3.44 31.23 18.80
CA PHE A 569 -2.24 31.72 18.16
C PHE A 569 -1.83 33.05 18.77
N ASN A 570 -0.65 33.08 19.40
CA ASN A 570 -0.13 34.26 20.08
C ASN A 570 1.00 34.85 19.22
N PHE A 571 0.75 36.00 18.58
CA PHE A 571 1.77 36.70 17.79
C PHE A 571 3.08 36.98 18.57
N ASN A 572 3.01 37.03 19.90
CA ASN A 572 4.18 37.21 20.78
C ASN A 572 5.13 35.99 20.81
N THR A 573 4.78 34.85 20.21
CA THR A 573 5.71 33.71 20.06
C THR A 573 6.56 33.81 18.79
N LEU A 574 6.15 34.61 17.79
CA LEU A 574 6.89 34.84 16.55
C LEU A 574 7.84 36.06 16.63
N LEU A 575 7.52 37.01 17.50
CA LEU A 575 8.44 38.08 17.87
C LEU A 575 9.15 37.65 19.16
N PRO A 576 10.48 37.80 19.29
CA PRO A 576 11.17 37.51 20.54
C PRO A 576 10.89 38.64 21.56
N ILE A 577 9.63 38.79 21.97
CA ILE A 577 9.20 39.69 23.04
C ILE A 577 8.98 38.81 24.26
N GLN A 578 10.07 38.40 24.90
CA GLN A 578 9.99 37.93 26.28
C GLN A 578 10.00 39.16 27.20
N ASP A 579 9.00 39.25 28.07
CA ASP A 579 8.89 40.15 29.23
C ASP A 579 9.58 41.52 29.12
N GLY A 580 8.87 42.50 28.55
CA GLY A 580 9.23 43.92 28.65
C GLY A 580 10.41 44.39 27.77
N GLN A 581 10.86 43.56 26.82
CA GLN A 581 11.93 43.92 25.90
C GLN A 581 11.51 45.03 24.92
N LYS A 582 12.28 46.12 24.86
CA LYS A 582 12.03 47.24 23.95
C LYS A 582 12.48 46.91 22.52
N ILE A 583 11.57 47.04 21.56
CA ILE A 583 11.86 46.86 20.13
C ILE A 583 11.80 48.21 19.43
N VAL A 584 12.84 48.52 18.67
CA VAL A 584 12.89 49.70 17.81
C VAL A 584 12.58 49.30 16.39
N PHE A 585 11.49 49.81 15.83
CA PHE A 585 11.13 49.63 14.44
C PHE A 585 11.66 50.79 13.61
N VAL A 586 12.24 50.48 12.45
CA VAL A 586 12.84 51.45 11.53
C VAL A 586 12.22 51.29 10.16
N GLY A 587 11.67 52.38 9.62
CA GLY A 587 11.06 52.43 8.28
C GLY A 587 12.04 52.82 7.20
N LYS A 588 11.57 52.80 5.95
CA LYS A 588 12.38 53.09 4.75
C LYS A 588 12.84 54.55 4.66
N GLU A 589 12.08 55.48 5.23
CA GLU A 589 12.40 56.92 5.14
C GLU A 589 13.16 57.40 6.38
N THR A 590 14.04 58.39 6.18
CA THR A 590 14.81 59.00 7.26
C THR A 590 13.90 59.59 8.35
N GLY A 591 14.05 59.12 9.60
CA GLY A 591 13.22 59.56 10.73
C GLY A 591 11.96 58.72 10.95
N GLN A 592 11.67 57.73 10.11
CA GLN A 592 10.67 56.70 10.42
C GLN A 592 11.24 55.74 11.45
N ILE A 593 10.99 56.04 12.72
CA ILE A 593 11.40 55.24 13.86
C ILE A 593 10.32 55.27 14.94
N VAL A 594 10.10 54.12 15.57
CA VAL A 594 9.22 53.98 16.74
C VAL A 594 9.82 52.97 17.72
N THR A 595 9.63 53.18 19.02
CA THR A 595 10.06 52.23 20.05
C THR A 595 8.85 51.63 20.75
N CYS A 596 8.60 50.34 20.55
CA CYS A 596 7.54 49.60 21.24
C CYS A 596 8.08 49.01 22.57
N PRO A 597 7.33 49.05 23.69
CA PRO A 597 5.94 49.50 23.83
C PRO A 597 5.79 51.00 24.20
N ASP A 598 6.88 51.76 24.25
CA ASP A 598 6.85 53.18 24.68
C ASP A 598 6.00 54.07 23.74
N GLU A 599 5.94 53.72 22.45
CA GLU A 599 5.18 54.39 21.40
C GLU A 599 4.30 53.38 20.65
N ALA A 600 3.10 53.79 20.23
CA ALA A 600 2.20 52.97 19.42
C ALA A 600 2.80 52.67 18.05
N LEU A 601 2.54 51.47 17.51
CA LEU A 601 3.02 51.07 16.19
C LEU A 601 2.50 52.02 15.09
N PRO A 602 3.32 52.32 14.05
CA PRO A 602 2.95 53.23 12.99
C PRO A 602 1.80 52.66 12.15
N ILE A 603 0.87 53.52 11.77
CA ILE A 603 -0.27 53.18 10.90
C ILE A 603 0.00 53.69 9.47
N ASP A 604 0.91 54.64 9.33
CA ASP A 604 1.19 55.44 8.13
C ASP A 604 2.46 55.00 7.37
N TRP A 605 3.26 54.08 7.93
CA TRP A 605 4.42 53.51 7.25
C TRP A 605 4.74 52.09 7.75
N TYR A 606 5.42 51.32 6.90
CA TYR A 606 5.78 49.93 7.17
C TYR A 606 7.23 49.80 7.66
N PRO A 607 7.48 49.02 8.73
CA PRO A 607 8.84 48.80 9.21
C PRO A 607 9.63 47.92 8.24
N VAL A 608 10.89 48.30 8.04
CA VAL A 608 11.87 47.51 7.28
C VAL A 608 12.74 46.68 8.23
N TRP A 609 13.08 47.26 9.38
CA TRP A 609 13.88 46.61 10.42
C TRP A 609 13.16 46.63 11.76
N ALA A 610 13.21 45.50 12.47
CA ALA A 610 12.88 45.39 13.88
C ALA A 610 14.17 45.11 14.66
N ILE A 611 14.52 46.00 15.59
CA ILE A 611 15.76 45.93 16.35
C ILE A 611 15.40 45.65 17.81
N ALA A 612 15.64 44.41 18.24
CA ALA A 612 15.41 43.99 19.62
C ALA A 612 16.58 44.47 20.49
N LYS A 613 16.31 45.30 21.51
CA LYS A 613 17.35 45.77 22.45
C LYS A 613 17.67 44.66 23.45
N GLY A 614 18.91 44.20 23.46
CA GLY A 614 19.42 43.22 24.43
C GLY A 614 20.29 43.87 25.51
N ARG A 615 20.66 43.12 26.55
CA ARG A 615 21.58 43.60 27.60
C ARG A 615 22.99 43.88 27.08
N LEU A 616 23.48 43.06 26.15
CA LEU A 616 24.84 43.15 25.59
C LEU A 616 24.84 43.69 24.15
N LEU A 617 24.03 43.11 23.27
CA LEU A 617 23.94 43.45 21.84
C LEU A 617 22.47 43.63 21.43
N ASN A 618 22.22 44.50 20.45
CA ASN A 618 20.94 44.63 19.78
C ASN A 618 20.94 43.73 18.54
N LYS A 619 19.83 43.05 18.28
CA LYS A 619 19.70 42.17 17.09
C LYS A 619 18.74 42.80 16.09
N ALA A 620 19.22 43.08 14.88
CA ALA A 620 18.39 43.55 13.78
C ALA A 620 17.76 42.37 13.02
N MET A 621 16.45 42.45 12.80
CA MET A 621 15.67 41.49 12.04
C MET A 621 14.97 42.20 10.88
N PHE A 622 15.01 41.59 9.70
CA PHE A 622 14.32 42.13 8.52
C PHE A 622 12.83 41.81 8.61
N CYS A 623 11.98 42.82 8.44
CA CYS A 623 10.52 42.67 8.42
C CYS A 623 9.85 43.41 7.24
N GLY A 624 10.64 43.86 6.27
CA GLY A 624 10.13 44.49 5.05
C GLY A 624 9.49 43.50 4.08
N SER A 625 8.61 44.00 3.19
CA SER A 625 7.89 43.20 2.19
C SER A 625 8.81 42.56 1.14
N SER A 626 9.83 43.30 0.69
CA SER A 626 10.83 42.82 -0.27
C SER A 626 12.11 43.66 -0.21
N LEU A 627 13.25 43.09 -0.62
CA LEU A 627 14.54 43.80 -0.61
C LEU A 627 14.55 45.07 -1.47
N LYS A 628 13.87 45.04 -2.61
CA LYS A 628 13.85 46.15 -3.59
C LYS A 628 12.98 47.31 -3.11
N GLU A 629 11.84 47.01 -2.48
CA GLU A 629 10.92 48.03 -1.96
C GLU A 629 11.38 48.61 -0.61
N SER A 630 12.27 47.90 0.08
CA SER A 630 12.79 48.25 1.40
C SER A 630 14.03 49.14 1.35
N GLU A 631 14.47 49.61 0.18
CA GLU A 631 15.64 50.49 0.09
C GLU A 631 15.42 51.83 0.83
N PRO A 632 16.45 52.36 1.52
CA PRO A 632 16.30 53.58 2.29
C PRO A 632 16.14 54.79 1.35
N HIS A 633 15.13 55.62 1.64
CA HIS A 633 14.84 56.86 0.91
C HIS A 633 15.10 58.07 1.79
N ARG A 634 15.58 59.16 1.17
CA ARG A 634 15.68 60.45 1.87
C ARG A 634 14.32 61.12 1.92
N SER A 635 13.92 61.52 3.11
CA SER A 635 12.73 62.33 3.34
C SER A 635 13.06 63.55 4.19
N THR A 636 12.26 64.61 4.07
CA THR A 636 12.34 65.78 4.94
C THR A 636 11.54 65.51 6.22
N CYS A 637 12.14 64.83 7.19
CA CYS A 637 11.56 64.71 8.52
C CYS A 637 11.85 65.99 9.32
N ASN A 638 10.79 66.67 9.79
CA ASN A 638 10.92 67.89 10.60
C ASN A 638 11.17 67.60 12.10
N ASP A 639 11.00 66.34 12.52
CA ASP A 639 11.23 65.91 13.90
C ASP A 639 12.70 65.57 14.12
N LYS A 640 13.43 66.54 14.69
CA LYS A 640 14.86 66.40 15.02
C LYS A 640 15.14 65.25 15.99
N ARG A 641 14.21 64.93 16.89
CA ARG A 641 14.38 63.85 17.87
C ARG A 641 14.32 62.49 17.17
N LYS A 642 13.34 62.28 16.30
CA LYS A 642 13.22 61.04 15.52
C LYS A 642 14.38 60.87 14.52
N LEU A 643 14.84 61.96 13.89
CA LEU A 643 16.04 61.93 13.04
C LEU A 643 17.30 61.52 13.81
N GLN A 644 17.48 62.05 15.01
CA GLN A 644 18.62 61.69 15.87
C GLN A 644 18.55 60.23 16.31
N GLN A 645 17.40 59.75 16.78
CA GLN A 645 17.21 58.35 17.18
C GLN A 645 17.41 57.37 16.01
N TRP A 646 16.90 57.72 14.82
CA TRP A 646 17.06 56.94 13.60
C TRP A 646 18.54 56.83 13.19
N LYS A 647 19.29 57.93 13.34
CA LYS A 647 20.74 57.92 13.09
C LYS A 647 21.48 57.08 14.13
N GLU A 648 21.21 57.26 15.42
CA GLU A 648 21.91 56.57 16.51
C GLU A 648 21.75 55.05 16.46
N ILE A 649 20.56 54.55 16.13
CA ILE A 649 20.30 53.11 16.09
C ILE A 649 20.92 52.42 14.86
N LEU A 650 21.03 53.11 13.73
CA LEU A 650 21.59 52.57 12.48
C LEU A 650 23.10 52.80 12.36
N TRP A 651 23.58 53.98 12.77
CA TRP A 651 24.99 54.38 12.76
C TRP A 651 25.65 54.15 14.12
N ASP A 652 25.34 53.02 14.76
CA ASP A 652 25.87 52.65 16.07
C ASP A 652 27.42 52.51 16.02
N SER A 653 28.11 53.56 16.46
CA SER A 653 29.58 53.63 16.47
C SER A 653 30.22 52.69 17.49
N SER A 654 29.42 52.12 18.40
CA SER A 654 29.85 51.16 19.42
C SER A 654 29.77 49.70 18.96
N GLY A 655 29.23 49.43 17.75
CA GLY A 655 29.11 48.08 17.20
C GLY A 655 28.12 47.19 17.94
N ARG A 656 27.23 47.78 18.76
CA ARG A 656 26.30 47.06 19.62
C ARG A 656 25.14 46.44 18.86
N THR A 657 24.77 47.02 17.71
CA THR A 657 23.69 46.54 16.85
C THR A 657 24.22 45.63 15.75
N LEU A 658 23.95 44.33 15.89
CA LEU A 658 24.38 43.34 14.92
C LEU A 658 23.42 43.28 13.72
N PRO A 659 23.94 43.36 12.48
CA PRO A 659 23.13 43.12 11.29
C PRO A 659 22.74 41.63 11.20
N PRO A 660 21.76 41.27 10.35
CA PRO A 660 21.45 39.87 10.09
C PRO A 660 22.68 39.17 9.50
N MET A 661 23.26 38.22 10.25
CA MET A 661 24.54 37.58 9.91
C MET A 661 24.41 36.52 8.81
N GLU A 662 23.20 36.02 8.55
CA GLU A 662 22.94 34.79 7.79
C GLU A 662 22.68 35.03 6.29
N ASP A 663 22.29 36.25 5.86
CA ASP A 663 22.04 36.56 4.43
C ASP A 663 22.86 37.77 3.95
N ASN A 664 23.70 37.56 2.94
CA ASN A 664 24.54 38.61 2.34
C ASN A 664 23.73 39.75 1.71
N ARG A 665 22.53 39.48 1.18
CA ARG A 665 21.66 40.49 0.58
C ARG A 665 21.10 41.45 1.63
N LEU A 666 20.78 40.93 2.81
CA LEU A 666 20.32 41.73 3.95
C LEU A 666 21.45 42.57 4.55
N LYS A 667 22.68 42.05 4.58
CA LYS A 667 23.87 42.83 4.96
C LYS A 667 24.08 44.03 4.03
N ASP A 668 23.90 43.84 2.73
CA ASP A 668 24.04 44.93 1.76
C ASP A 668 22.93 45.97 1.89
N LEU A 669 21.68 45.53 2.13
CA LEU A 669 20.59 46.45 2.44
C LEU A 669 20.87 47.23 3.73
N TRP A 670 21.33 46.57 4.80
CA TRP A 670 21.71 47.21 6.06
C TRP A 670 22.80 48.27 5.85
N LYS A 671 23.85 47.97 5.08
CA LYS A 671 24.89 48.95 4.72
C LYS A 671 24.34 50.18 4.00
N LYS A 672 23.31 50.02 3.15
CA LYS A 672 22.62 51.17 2.52
C LYS A 672 21.95 52.05 3.58
N PHE A 673 21.28 51.47 4.57
CA PHE A 673 20.70 52.21 5.69
C PHE A 673 21.76 52.94 6.52
N GLN A 674 22.88 52.28 6.83
CA GLN A 674 24.01 52.91 7.55
C GLN A 674 24.62 54.09 6.76
N LYS A 675 24.72 53.95 5.43
CA LYS A 675 25.21 55.01 4.55
C LYS A 675 24.31 56.23 4.58
N GLU A 676 22.99 56.04 4.54
CA GLU A 676 22.04 57.14 4.67
C GLU A 676 22.02 57.74 6.08
N ALA A 677 22.11 56.94 7.14
CA ALA A 677 22.27 57.42 8.53
C ALA A 677 23.50 58.32 8.71
N LYS A 678 24.63 57.99 8.08
CA LYS A 678 25.84 58.85 8.09
C LYS A 678 25.61 60.21 7.44
N ARG A 679 24.71 60.28 6.45
CA ARG A 679 24.43 61.49 5.65
C ARG A 679 23.44 62.44 6.34
N VAL A 680 22.73 61.99 7.37
CA VAL A 680 21.83 62.82 8.17
C VAL A 680 22.65 63.87 8.96
N ARG A 681 22.41 65.15 8.66
CA ARG A 681 22.89 66.29 9.46
C ARG A 681 21.82 66.61 10.52
N ILE A 682 22.20 66.57 11.79
CA ILE A 682 21.32 66.87 12.94
C ILE A 682 21.34 68.37 13.20
#